data_AF-A0A534GWD2-F1
#
_entry.id   AF-A0A534GWD2-F1
#
_cell.length_a   1.000
_cell.length_b   1.000
_cell.length_c   1.000
_cell.angle_alpha   90.00
_cell.angle_beta   90.00
_cell.angle_gamma   90.00
#
_symmetry.space_group_name_H-M   'P 1'
#
loop_
_entity.id
_entity.type
_entity.pdbx_description
1 polymer ?
#
loop_
_entity_poly.entity_id
_entity_poly.type
_entity_poly.pdbx_seq_one_letter_code
_entity_poly.pdbx_strand_id
1 'polypeptide(L)'
;MITAARILRTLIPALLFGPAVALALPPLEQLETRVELSPAAQLAERTFESARDALSAGRIGLGVSAFGSVGYSHNHDIIDPTHSWSYNQGLAGGGLSVPVLGSRLQLEDSLAEQRLQLLQLDARRPLQRRELIARLRKAYGDYWQAQRLEVLAQGYLQDEPTFEHVAALRTRAGLLLEADRLELLTGFSLARRDEASGSADREVALGLMRELTGQDLDGGVAVRPLVPLACVRGVDSSEDWTDSDPELAGLQKVIALRQSSPRDNALYPVQSSVQLGYTARDDMPTGQHGGSAVLSWSFQVPIEYLSQRRLLARAAAAQLSRAQLEYEVRRQELQQQRRELIARAAVLRRNSEFASARLASADAAVHERDLRAVKLEGDVAEQLQRARLQRYNAAKSLVEADKAMVYWYADWARFETSPCQSTASTAPTQPAARPGGRALYLWHSAEWLTEGATELGERKLRAIHAAGIERLLVSLDAAQMRRVSADPSSLLRAVRNTHEHGFKVELLLGDPDWIRPEQRAGLLRIIEALKSVPFDGLHLDLEPAQIDPAPDRLPALLGSLAETLVAASAASPWPVALSVHPRDLDAPVGDSSFAEVLHRLRVSPTLMVYVANPDRAVEIAEPLLGHHPELSFSVALSLEKSLGREESLWSYTEAERRRRIERIESQLAAANFSGLTLQIEDAWRDASGLARLAAGE
;
A
#
# COMPACT_ATOMS: atom_id res chain seq x y z
N MET A 1 -65.71 -18.58 -13.70
CA MET A 1 -64.62 -18.06 -14.56
C MET A 1 -63.92 -16.97 -13.75
N ILE A 2 -62.73 -17.26 -13.20
CA ILE A 2 -61.44 -16.65 -13.63
C ILE A 2 -61.51 -15.13 -13.39
N THR A 3 -60.84 -14.50 -12.41
CA THR A 3 -59.43 -14.68 -12.02
C THR A 3 -59.17 -13.96 -10.70
N ALA A 4 -58.42 -14.65 -9.83
CA ALA A 4 -57.71 -14.09 -8.70
C ALA A 4 -56.49 -13.29 -9.20
N ALA A 5 -56.43 -11.99 -8.91
CA ALA A 5 -55.23 -11.17 -9.07
C ALA A 5 -55.41 -9.80 -8.40
N ARG A 6 -55.51 -9.74 -7.07
CA ARG A 6 -55.53 -8.45 -6.35
C ARG A 6 -55.19 -8.51 -4.85
N ILE A 7 -54.22 -9.33 -4.44
CA ILE A 7 -53.62 -9.24 -3.09
C ILE A 7 -52.11 -9.52 -3.14
N LEU A 8 -51.36 -8.81 -3.99
CA LEU A 8 -49.90 -8.93 -4.02
C LEU A 8 -49.23 -7.62 -4.47
N ARG A 9 -49.39 -6.52 -3.71
CA ARG A 9 -48.66 -5.26 -4.02
C ARG A 9 -48.26 -4.38 -2.83
N THR A 10 -48.22 -4.88 -1.60
CA THR A 10 -47.87 -4.05 -0.42
C THR A 10 -46.92 -4.73 0.57
N LEU A 11 -45.91 -5.47 0.10
CA LEU A 11 -44.88 -6.06 0.97
C LEU A 11 -43.49 -6.13 0.30
N ILE A 12 -43.07 -5.11 -0.44
CA ILE A 12 -41.65 -4.90 -0.82
C ILE A 12 -41.43 -3.38 -0.89
N PRO A 13 -40.98 -2.75 0.21
CA PRO A 13 -39.57 -2.43 0.34
C PRO A 13 -39.09 -2.52 1.80
N ALA A 14 -38.66 -3.71 2.25
CA ALA A 14 -37.98 -3.86 3.53
C ALA A 14 -36.88 -4.95 3.48
N LEU A 15 -36.44 -5.33 2.29
CA LEU A 15 -35.48 -6.42 2.05
C LEU A 15 -34.23 -5.97 1.26
N LEU A 16 -33.90 -4.68 1.30
CA LEU A 16 -32.68 -4.10 0.72
C LEU A 16 -31.86 -3.27 1.73
N PHE A 17 -31.98 -3.57 3.02
CA PHE A 17 -30.98 -3.18 4.01
C PHE A 17 -30.47 -4.45 4.68
N GLY A 18 -29.65 -5.21 3.95
CA GLY A 18 -28.67 -6.05 4.63
C GLY A 18 -27.80 -5.14 5.51
N PRO A 19 -27.29 -5.64 6.65
CA PRO A 19 -26.31 -4.87 7.40
C PRO A 19 -25.21 -4.47 6.41
N ALA A 20 -24.91 -3.18 6.34
CA ALA A 20 -23.80 -2.69 5.55
C ALA A 20 -22.53 -3.38 6.07
N VAL A 21 -22.15 -4.48 5.42
CA VAL A 21 -20.82 -5.04 5.56
C VAL A 21 -19.91 -3.89 5.16
N ALA A 22 -19.23 -3.30 6.13
CA ALA A 22 -18.28 -2.23 5.86
C ALA A 22 -17.26 -2.79 4.85
N LEU A 23 -17.43 -2.40 3.58
CA LEU A 23 -16.47 -2.69 2.52
C LEU A 23 -15.11 -2.22 3.06
N ALA A 24 -14.10 -3.07 2.97
CA ALA A 24 -12.76 -2.68 3.35
C ALA A 24 -12.36 -1.49 2.46
N LEU A 25 -11.77 -0.45 3.05
CA LEU A 25 -11.20 0.64 2.26
C LEU A 25 -10.08 0.02 1.40
N PRO A 26 -9.98 0.34 0.10
CA PRO A 26 -8.89 -0.19 -0.71
C PRO A 26 -7.54 0.14 -0.07
N PRO A 27 -6.57 -0.80 -0.10
CA PRO A 27 -5.25 -0.56 0.47
C PRO A 27 -4.57 0.61 -0.26
N LEU A 28 -3.70 1.32 0.48
CA LEU A 28 -3.04 2.53 0.03
C LEU A 28 -2.34 2.36 -1.33
N GLU A 29 -1.70 1.22 -1.55
CA GLU A 29 -0.99 0.90 -2.79
C GLU A 29 -1.92 0.89 -4.01
N GLN A 30 -3.16 0.42 -3.84
CA GLN A 30 -4.16 0.45 -4.91
C GLN A 30 -4.63 1.87 -5.19
N LEU A 31 -4.83 2.69 -4.16
CA LEU A 31 -5.23 4.08 -4.31
C LEU A 31 -4.14 4.92 -4.99
N GLU A 32 -2.85 4.65 -4.72
CA GLU A 32 -1.71 5.33 -5.35
C GLU A 32 -1.70 5.16 -6.88
N THR A 33 -2.12 3.99 -7.40
CA THR A 33 -2.21 3.77 -8.86
C THR A 33 -3.22 4.69 -9.55
N ARG A 34 -4.20 5.21 -8.81
CA ARG A 34 -5.27 6.07 -9.35
C ARG A 34 -4.95 7.55 -9.30
N VAL A 35 -3.84 7.96 -8.66
CA VAL A 35 -3.46 9.37 -8.55
C VAL A 35 -3.32 10.05 -9.93
N GLU A 36 -2.93 9.29 -10.96
CA GLU A 36 -2.87 9.77 -12.35
C GLU A 36 -4.23 10.18 -12.92
N LEU A 37 -5.32 9.65 -12.36
CA LEU A 37 -6.69 9.98 -12.76
C LEU A 37 -7.22 11.23 -12.07
N SER A 38 -6.51 11.80 -11.10
CA SER A 38 -6.95 13.00 -10.38
C SER A 38 -7.10 14.20 -11.33
N PRO A 39 -8.07 15.10 -11.10
CA PRO A 39 -8.21 16.32 -11.91
C PRO A 39 -6.93 17.17 -11.97
N ALA A 40 -6.18 17.21 -10.87
CA ALA A 40 -4.91 17.93 -10.80
C ALA A 40 -3.83 17.30 -11.69
N ALA A 41 -3.70 15.97 -11.70
CA ALA A 41 -2.76 15.26 -12.57
C ALA A 41 -3.17 15.39 -14.05
N GLN A 42 -4.46 15.28 -14.36
CA GLN A 42 -4.96 15.46 -15.72
C GLN A 42 -4.72 16.88 -16.23
N LEU A 43 -4.92 17.92 -15.40
CA LEU A 43 -4.61 19.30 -15.75
C LEU A 43 -3.11 19.48 -16.07
N ALA A 44 -2.23 18.86 -15.28
CA ALA A 44 -0.79 18.89 -15.53
C ALA A 44 -0.42 18.23 -16.88
N GLU A 45 -1.02 17.09 -17.20
CA GLU A 45 -0.76 16.41 -18.47
C GLU A 45 -1.30 17.22 -19.66
N ARG A 46 -2.52 17.77 -19.56
CA ARG A 46 -3.09 18.62 -20.63
C ARG A 46 -2.30 19.91 -20.85
N THR A 47 -1.78 20.53 -19.79
CA THR A 47 -0.93 21.72 -19.93
C THR A 47 0.41 21.38 -20.58
N PHE A 48 0.98 20.21 -20.29
CA PHE A 48 2.18 19.72 -20.97
C PHE A 48 1.93 19.41 -22.46
N GLU A 49 0.85 18.69 -22.78
CA GLU A 49 0.45 18.41 -24.16
C GLU A 49 0.24 19.71 -24.96
N SER A 50 -0.52 20.66 -24.40
CA SER A 50 -0.75 21.97 -25.03
C SER A 50 0.56 22.72 -25.29
N ALA A 51 1.51 22.73 -24.35
CA ALA A 51 2.80 23.39 -24.53
C ALA A 51 3.68 22.68 -25.57
N ARG A 52 3.63 21.33 -25.60
CA ARG A 52 4.35 20.52 -26.59
C ARG A 52 3.82 20.79 -28.01
N ASP A 53 2.51 20.86 -28.16
CA ASP A 53 1.87 21.09 -29.44
C ASP A 53 2.07 22.54 -29.89
N ALA A 54 2.04 23.50 -28.97
CA ALA A 54 2.43 24.90 -29.25
C ALA A 54 3.87 25.02 -29.74
N LEU A 55 4.83 24.31 -29.11
CA LEU A 55 6.22 24.26 -29.58
C LEU A 55 6.32 23.65 -30.98
N SER A 56 5.53 22.61 -31.25
CA SER A 56 5.51 21.90 -32.53
C SER A 56 4.93 22.79 -33.64
N ALA A 57 3.86 23.53 -33.36
CA ALA A 57 3.30 24.54 -34.24
C ALA A 57 4.29 25.69 -34.50
N GLY A 58 4.99 26.16 -33.45
CA GLY A 58 6.03 27.18 -33.59
C GLY A 58 7.20 26.72 -34.48
N ARG A 59 7.61 25.45 -34.40
CA ARG A 59 8.65 24.88 -35.28
C ARG A 59 8.25 24.90 -36.74
N ILE A 60 6.98 24.64 -37.05
CA ILE A 60 6.45 24.74 -38.42
C ILE A 60 6.49 26.21 -38.88
N GLY A 61 6.21 27.15 -37.97
CA GLY A 61 6.25 28.59 -38.22
C GLY A 61 7.64 29.20 -38.51
N LEU A 62 8.75 28.48 -38.28
CA LEU A 62 10.10 28.92 -38.71
C LEU A 62 10.31 28.91 -40.23
N GLY A 63 9.39 28.27 -40.96
CA GLY A 63 9.48 28.08 -42.39
C GLY A 63 9.04 29.29 -43.22
N VAL A 64 8.74 29.01 -44.47
CA VAL A 64 8.15 29.96 -45.40
C VAL A 64 6.73 30.28 -44.94
N SER A 65 6.40 31.57 -44.77
CA SER A 65 5.03 32.00 -44.49
C SER A 65 4.36 32.50 -45.77
N ALA A 66 3.08 32.18 -45.95
CA ALA A 66 2.26 32.78 -46.99
C ALA A 66 1.55 34.02 -46.43
N PHE A 67 1.51 35.09 -47.21
CA PHE A 67 0.74 36.28 -46.88
C PHE A 67 -0.23 36.63 -48.01
N GLY A 68 -1.34 37.26 -47.66
CA GLY A 68 -2.34 37.77 -48.60
C GLY A 68 -2.81 39.14 -48.14
N SER A 69 -3.04 40.03 -49.10
CA SER A 69 -3.57 41.36 -48.85
C SER A 69 -4.68 41.68 -49.83
N VAL A 70 -5.73 42.34 -49.34
CA VAL A 70 -6.77 42.91 -50.17
C VAL A 70 -6.96 44.35 -49.70
N GLY A 71 -6.90 45.29 -50.61
CA GLY A 71 -7.00 46.72 -50.34
C GLY A 71 -7.98 47.39 -51.29
N TYR A 72 -8.62 48.44 -50.80
CA TYR A 72 -9.40 49.36 -51.59
C TYR A 72 -8.95 50.77 -51.24
N SER A 73 -8.61 51.58 -52.23
CA SER A 73 -8.23 52.98 -52.02
C SER A 73 -8.98 53.91 -52.96
N HIS A 74 -9.32 55.10 -52.47
CA HIS A 74 -9.76 56.22 -53.29
C HIS A 74 -8.59 57.19 -53.38
N ASN A 75 -8.00 57.31 -54.57
CA ASN A 75 -6.82 58.13 -54.78
C ASN A 75 -7.23 59.42 -55.50
N HIS A 76 -6.55 60.52 -55.16
CA HIS A 76 -6.72 61.82 -55.80
C HIS A 76 -5.34 62.37 -56.17
N ASP A 77 -4.96 62.21 -57.43
CA ASP A 77 -3.65 62.58 -57.93
C ASP A 77 -3.71 63.95 -58.61
N ILE A 78 -2.84 64.86 -58.21
CA ILE A 78 -2.69 66.18 -58.84
C ILE A 78 -1.61 66.05 -59.92
N ILE A 79 -2.03 66.07 -61.18
CA ILE A 79 -1.14 65.88 -62.34
C ILE A 79 -0.42 67.20 -62.67
N ASP A 80 -1.14 68.32 -62.57
CA ASP A 80 -0.61 69.68 -62.67
C ASP A 80 -1.43 70.64 -61.76
N PRO A 81 -1.04 71.90 -61.55
CA PRO A 81 -1.76 72.83 -60.65
C PRO A 81 -3.23 73.08 -61.00
N THR A 82 -3.68 72.66 -62.18
CA THR A 82 -5.01 72.87 -62.74
C THR A 82 -5.78 71.57 -63.03
N HIS A 83 -5.13 70.41 -63.02
CA HIS A 83 -5.72 69.10 -63.33
C HIS A 83 -5.45 68.09 -62.23
N SER A 84 -6.52 67.57 -61.66
CA SER A 84 -6.49 66.43 -60.74
C SER A 84 -7.38 65.31 -61.24
N TRP A 85 -6.98 64.08 -60.90
CA TRP A 85 -7.67 62.86 -61.27
C TRP A 85 -7.99 62.06 -60.03
N SER A 86 -9.29 61.83 -59.78
CA SER A 86 -9.75 60.90 -58.77
C SER A 86 -10.06 59.54 -59.38
N TYR A 87 -9.61 58.46 -58.75
CA TYR A 87 -9.93 57.10 -59.16
C TYR A 87 -10.03 56.16 -57.95
N ASN A 88 -10.79 55.09 -58.11
CA ASN A 88 -10.87 54.02 -57.12
C ASN A 88 -9.94 52.90 -57.55
N GLN A 89 -9.28 52.25 -56.59
CA GLN A 89 -8.34 51.18 -56.87
C GLN A 89 -8.63 49.98 -55.96
N GLY A 90 -8.93 48.85 -56.58
CA GLY A 90 -8.89 47.54 -55.94
C GLY A 90 -7.48 46.96 -56.04
N LEU A 91 -6.98 46.40 -54.93
CA LEU A 91 -5.71 45.70 -54.88
C LEU A 91 -5.93 44.33 -54.23
N ALA A 92 -5.45 43.27 -54.88
CA ALA A 92 -5.40 41.94 -54.30
C ALA A 92 -3.99 41.39 -54.50
N GLY A 93 -3.36 40.90 -53.44
CA GLY A 93 -1.99 40.41 -53.47
C GLY A 93 -1.80 39.17 -52.63
N GLY A 94 -0.83 38.36 -53.02
CA GLY A 94 -0.42 37.18 -52.27
C GLY A 94 1.04 36.88 -52.51
N GLY A 95 1.69 36.24 -51.54
CA GLY A 95 3.10 35.96 -51.64
C GLY A 95 3.63 35.05 -50.55
N LEU A 96 4.93 34.78 -50.63
CA LEU A 96 5.70 34.01 -49.66
C LEU A 96 6.75 34.92 -49.02
N SER A 97 6.96 34.78 -47.72
CA SER A 97 7.97 35.51 -46.95
C SER A 97 8.85 34.53 -46.18
N VAL A 98 10.16 34.76 -46.23
CA VAL A 98 11.16 33.95 -45.53
C VAL A 98 12.01 34.86 -44.64
N PRO A 99 11.98 34.70 -43.30
CA PRO A 99 12.87 35.42 -42.40
C PRO A 99 14.30 34.90 -42.56
N VAL A 100 15.27 35.80 -42.67
CA VAL A 100 16.70 35.47 -42.82
C VAL A 100 17.55 36.25 -41.82
N LEU A 101 18.83 35.88 -41.65
CA LEU A 101 19.77 36.54 -40.73
C LEU A 101 19.21 36.66 -39.29
N GLY A 102 19.18 37.86 -38.72
CA GLY A 102 18.71 38.09 -37.34
C GLY A 102 17.23 37.83 -37.13
N SER A 103 16.37 38.07 -38.12
CA SER A 103 14.95 37.69 -38.01
C SER A 103 14.76 36.19 -37.81
N ARG A 104 15.60 35.36 -38.44
CA ARG A 104 15.60 33.92 -38.20
C ARG A 104 16.07 33.59 -36.79
N LEU A 105 17.15 34.22 -36.33
CA LEU A 105 17.68 34.01 -34.97
C LEU A 105 16.71 34.46 -33.87
N GLN A 106 15.93 35.52 -34.09
CA GLN A 106 14.87 35.98 -33.18
C GLN A 106 13.72 34.97 -33.10
N LEU A 107 13.36 34.33 -34.22
CA LEU A 107 12.38 33.23 -34.20
C LEU A 107 12.95 31.99 -33.50
N GLU A 108 14.23 31.65 -33.72
CA GLU A 108 14.91 30.58 -32.98
C GLU A 108 14.97 30.86 -31.47
N ASP A 109 15.20 32.11 -31.04
CA ASP A 109 15.12 32.54 -29.63
C ASP A 109 13.70 32.40 -29.08
N SER A 110 12.68 32.80 -29.84
CA SER A 110 11.28 32.61 -29.42
C SER A 110 10.91 31.14 -29.21
N LEU A 111 11.46 30.25 -30.03
CA LEU A 111 11.31 28.80 -29.86
C LEU A 111 12.15 28.25 -28.71
N ALA A 112 13.32 28.82 -28.45
CA ALA A 112 14.10 28.47 -27.27
C ALA A 112 13.33 28.81 -25.99
N GLU A 113 12.63 29.95 -25.94
CA GLU A 113 11.77 30.31 -24.79
C GLU A 113 10.56 29.37 -24.66
N GLN A 114 9.90 28.99 -25.76
CA GLN A 114 8.83 27.95 -25.72
C GLN A 114 9.38 26.59 -25.26
N ARG A 115 10.57 26.22 -25.71
CA ARG A 115 11.26 24.98 -25.29
C ARG A 115 11.62 25.04 -23.82
N LEU A 116 12.03 26.20 -23.29
CA LEU A 116 12.28 26.40 -21.88
C LEU A 116 11.02 26.14 -21.05
N GLN A 117 9.88 26.70 -21.46
CA GLN A 117 8.60 26.44 -20.81
C GLN A 117 8.26 24.94 -20.80
N LEU A 118 8.47 24.25 -21.93
CA LEU A 118 8.24 22.80 -22.00
C LEU A 118 9.16 22.02 -21.06
N LEU A 119 10.45 22.37 -20.97
CA LEU A 119 11.40 21.73 -20.05
C LEU A 119 10.99 21.93 -18.58
N GLN A 120 10.49 23.11 -18.23
CA GLN A 120 9.98 23.38 -16.88
C GLN A 120 8.73 22.54 -16.56
N LEU A 121 7.81 22.38 -17.51
CA LEU A 121 6.62 21.53 -17.35
C LEU A 121 6.99 20.05 -17.25
N ASP A 122 7.94 19.58 -18.07
CA ASP A 122 8.45 18.20 -18.03
C ASP A 122 9.05 17.84 -16.66
N ALA A 123 9.81 18.77 -16.06
CA ALA A 123 10.38 18.62 -14.72
C ALA A 123 9.30 18.67 -13.61
N ARG A 124 8.29 19.53 -13.75
CA ARG A 124 7.21 19.70 -12.75
C ARG A 124 6.25 18.52 -12.69
N ARG A 125 5.94 17.88 -13.82
CA ARG A 125 4.98 16.77 -13.89
C ARG A 125 5.27 15.62 -12.90
N PRO A 126 6.47 15.01 -12.88
CA PRO A 126 6.79 13.96 -11.92
C PRO A 126 6.83 14.47 -10.47
N LEU A 127 7.20 15.73 -10.24
CA LEU A 127 7.17 16.34 -8.89
C LEU A 127 5.75 16.49 -8.37
N GLN A 128 4.84 16.98 -9.22
CA GLN A 128 3.42 17.10 -8.89
C GLN A 128 2.81 15.73 -8.59
N ARG A 129 3.16 14.69 -9.37
CA ARG A 129 2.75 13.32 -9.06
C ARG A 129 3.23 12.88 -7.67
N ARG A 130 4.50 13.09 -7.34
CA ARG A 130 5.07 12.75 -6.02
C ARG A 130 4.38 13.51 -4.89
N GLU A 131 4.06 14.79 -5.10
CA GLU A 131 3.30 15.60 -4.15
C GLU A 131 1.88 15.07 -3.92
N LEU A 132 1.17 14.68 -4.98
CA LEU A 132 -0.16 14.09 -4.87
C LEU A 132 -0.12 12.75 -4.12
N ILE A 133 0.89 11.90 -4.39
CA ILE A 133 1.12 10.67 -3.63
C ILE A 133 1.39 10.98 -2.15
N ALA A 134 2.24 11.96 -1.85
CA ALA A 134 2.51 12.36 -0.47
C ALA A 134 1.23 12.83 0.26
N ARG A 135 0.40 13.65 -0.42
CA ARG A 135 -0.90 14.08 0.14
C ARG A 135 -1.84 12.91 0.36
N LEU A 136 -1.89 11.94 -0.55
CA LEU A 136 -2.72 10.74 -0.43
C LEU A 136 -2.29 9.87 0.75
N ARG A 137 -0.98 9.62 0.88
CA ARG A 137 -0.39 8.86 2.00
C ARG A 137 -0.74 9.49 3.35
N LYS A 138 -0.68 10.83 3.45
CA LYS A 138 -1.07 11.58 4.67
C LYS A 138 -2.56 11.44 4.96
N ALA A 139 -3.42 11.68 3.97
CA ALA A 139 -4.87 11.56 4.13
C ALA A 139 -5.28 10.13 4.55
N TYR A 140 -4.71 9.10 3.93
CA TYR A 140 -4.95 7.73 4.32
C TYR A 140 -4.42 7.44 5.75
N GLY A 141 -3.25 7.97 6.11
CA GLY A 141 -2.70 7.89 7.46
C GLY A 141 -3.59 8.56 8.52
N ASP A 142 -4.18 9.71 8.19
CA ASP A 142 -5.16 10.41 9.03
C ASP A 142 -6.43 9.58 9.24
N TYR A 143 -6.98 9.03 8.15
CA TYR A 143 -8.16 8.17 8.20
C TYR A 143 -7.92 6.94 9.08
N TRP A 144 -6.80 6.24 8.87
CA TRP A 144 -6.41 5.06 9.66
C TRP A 144 -6.20 5.40 11.14
N GLN A 145 -5.48 6.49 11.42
CA GLN A 145 -5.21 6.93 12.79
C GLN A 145 -6.51 7.25 13.52
N ALA A 146 -7.38 8.04 12.91
CA ALA A 146 -8.65 8.44 13.48
C ALA A 146 -9.52 7.22 13.79
N GLN A 147 -9.59 6.23 12.88
CA GLN A 147 -10.30 4.98 13.13
C GLN A 147 -9.71 4.20 14.33
N ARG A 148 -8.37 4.12 14.45
CA ARG A 148 -7.72 3.46 15.59
C ARG A 148 -7.99 4.17 16.91
N LEU A 149 -7.95 5.50 16.92
CA LEU A 149 -8.25 6.29 18.11
C LEU A 149 -9.70 6.16 18.55
N GLU A 150 -10.66 6.13 17.61
CA GLU A 150 -12.07 5.86 17.91
C GLU A 150 -12.24 4.50 18.59
N VAL A 151 -11.64 3.44 18.05
CA VAL A 151 -11.73 2.09 18.64
C VAL A 151 -11.13 2.06 20.05
N LEU A 152 -9.99 2.73 20.27
CA LEU A 152 -9.38 2.85 21.60
C LEU A 152 -10.27 3.63 22.58
N ALA A 153 -10.86 4.74 22.14
CA ALA A 153 -11.76 5.56 22.94
C ALA A 153 -13.02 4.78 23.33
N GLN A 154 -13.65 4.09 22.37
CA GLN A 154 -14.81 3.24 22.61
C GLN A 154 -14.50 2.10 23.58
N GLY A 155 -13.34 1.45 23.43
CA GLY A 155 -12.89 0.42 24.37
C GLY A 155 -12.72 0.94 25.79
N TYR A 156 -12.18 2.15 25.96
CA TYR A 156 -12.03 2.78 27.28
C TYR A 156 -13.38 3.23 27.87
N LEU A 157 -14.30 3.72 27.04
CA LEU A 157 -15.64 4.17 27.48
C LEU A 157 -16.55 3.02 27.95
N GLN A 158 -16.30 1.78 27.53
CA GLN A 158 -17.09 0.61 27.99
C GLN A 158 -17.05 0.42 29.52
N ASP A 159 -15.96 0.85 30.16
CA ASP A 159 -15.79 0.73 31.62
C ASP A 159 -16.48 1.85 32.42
N GLU A 160 -16.96 2.92 31.77
CA GLU A 160 -17.49 4.12 32.43
C GLU A 160 -18.68 3.82 33.35
N PRO A 161 -19.75 3.10 32.93
CA PRO A 161 -20.91 2.90 33.78
C PRO A 161 -20.57 2.10 35.05
N THR A 162 -19.69 1.12 34.91
CA THR A 162 -19.23 0.28 36.03
C THR A 162 -18.41 1.10 37.01
N PHE A 163 -17.45 1.88 36.51
CA PHE A 163 -16.60 2.70 37.37
C PHE A 163 -17.38 3.84 38.04
N GLU A 164 -18.28 4.52 37.32
CA GLU A 164 -19.08 5.62 37.84
C GLU A 164 -19.97 5.14 39.01
N HIS A 165 -20.55 3.94 38.90
CA HIS A 165 -21.29 3.32 39.98
C HIS A 165 -20.43 3.08 41.23
N VAL A 166 -19.25 2.48 41.05
CA VAL A 166 -18.30 2.19 42.14
C VAL A 166 -17.82 3.49 42.80
N ALA A 167 -17.44 4.49 42.00
CA ALA A 167 -17.00 5.79 42.49
C ALA A 167 -18.11 6.49 43.28
N ALA A 168 -19.36 6.48 42.80
CA ALA A 168 -20.50 7.08 43.50
C ALA A 168 -20.85 6.38 44.83
N LEU A 169 -20.69 5.05 44.92
CA LEU A 169 -20.85 4.33 46.18
C LEU A 169 -19.76 4.72 47.18
N ARG A 170 -18.51 4.77 46.73
CA ARG A 170 -17.35 5.09 47.59
C ARG A 170 -17.37 6.54 48.07
N THR A 171 -17.79 7.48 47.22
CA THR A 171 -17.99 8.88 47.63
C THR A 171 -19.09 9.01 48.67
N ARG A 172 -20.22 8.32 48.52
CA ARG A 172 -21.29 8.29 49.54
C ARG A 172 -20.83 7.68 50.86
N ALA A 173 -19.92 6.72 50.81
CA ALA A 173 -19.31 6.11 51.99
C ALA A 173 -18.18 6.95 52.62
N GLY A 174 -17.84 8.11 52.05
CA GLY A 174 -16.74 8.97 52.53
C GLY A 174 -15.34 8.41 52.26
N LEU A 175 -15.22 7.38 51.40
CA LEU A 175 -13.96 6.72 51.05
C LEU A 175 -13.25 7.36 49.85
N LEU A 176 -13.96 8.18 49.07
CA LEU A 176 -13.45 8.89 47.91
C LEU A 176 -13.90 10.36 47.95
N LEU A 177 -12.96 11.30 47.86
CA LEU A 177 -13.27 12.73 47.83
C LEU A 177 -13.85 13.12 46.46
N GLU A 178 -14.70 14.16 46.45
CA GLU A 178 -15.34 14.62 45.21
C GLU A 178 -14.32 15.12 44.17
N ALA A 179 -13.22 15.74 44.61
CA ALA A 179 -12.15 16.18 43.73
C ALA A 179 -11.50 15.00 42.98
N ASP A 180 -11.16 13.93 43.70
CA ASP A 180 -10.56 12.72 43.12
C ASP A 180 -11.56 12.00 42.20
N ARG A 181 -12.85 11.96 42.59
CA ARG A 181 -13.92 11.41 41.74
C ARG A 181 -13.98 12.14 40.40
N LEU A 182 -14.00 13.47 40.42
CA LEU A 182 -14.06 14.27 39.20
C LEU A 182 -12.79 14.10 38.35
N GLU A 183 -11.60 14.07 38.96
CA GLU A 183 -10.33 13.81 38.26
C GLU A 183 -10.38 12.46 37.51
N LEU A 184 -10.82 11.39 38.17
CA LEU A 184 -10.92 10.04 37.60
C LEU A 184 -11.93 9.95 36.44
N LEU A 185 -13.00 10.75 36.50
CA LEU A 185 -14.02 10.83 35.44
C LEU A 185 -13.59 11.68 34.24
N THR A 186 -12.60 12.57 34.39
CA THR A 186 -12.09 13.37 33.26
C THR A 186 -11.53 12.52 32.13
N GLY A 187 -11.01 11.32 32.44
CA GLY A 187 -10.53 10.36 31.43
C GLY A 187 -11.61 9.98 30.42
N PHE A 188 -12.85 9.77 30.87
CA PHE A 188 -13.96 9.43 29.96
C PHE A 188 -14.40 10.62 29.11
N SER A 189 -14.34 11.83 29.67
CA SER A 189 -14.59 13.05 28.91
C SER A 189 -13.53 13.29 27.83
N LEU A 190 -12.27 12.93 28.11
CA LEU A 190 -11.18 12.93 27.13
C LEU A 190 -11.45 11.91 26.00
N ALA A 191 -11.88 10.70 26.34
CA ALA A 191 -12.19 9.67 25.33
C ALA A 191 -13.37 10.07 24.43
N ARG A 192 -14.46 10.64 24.98
CA ARG A 192 -15.58 11.19 24.18
C ARG A 192 -15.12 12.29 23.20
N ARG A 193 -14.22 13.17 23.64
CA ARG A 193 -13.65 14.21 22.78
C ARG A 193 -12.85 13.58 21.63
N ASP A 194 -12.03 12.58 21.93
CA ASP A 194 -11.21 11.91 20.94
C ASP A 194 -12.06 11.11 19.93
N GLU A 195 -13.17 10.48 20.36
CA GLU A 195 -14.15 9.85 19.47
C GLU A 195 -14.80 10.87 18.51
N ALA A 196 -15.26 12.01 19.02
CA ALA A 196 -15.86 13.07 18.21
C ALA A 196 -14.84 13.67 17.21
N SER A 197 -13.60 13.87 17.63
CA SER A 197 -12.52 14.34 16.75
C SER A 197 -12.20 13.31 15.66
N GLY A 198 -12.10 12.03 16.01
CA GLY A 198 -11.83 10.96 15.06
C GLY A 198 -12.87 10.88 13.95
N SER A 199 -14.15 11.09 14.29
CA SER A 199 -15.23 11.03 13.30
C SER A 199 -15.11 12.16 12.28
N ALA A 200 -14.78 13.38 12.74
CA ALA A 200 -14.56 14.53 11.86
C ALA A 200 -13.29 14.35 11.00
N ASP A 201 -12.19 13.89 11.60
CA ASP A 201 -10.92 13.66 10.90
C ASP A 201 -11.07 12.60 9.79
N ARG A 202 -11.84 11.54 10.04
CA ARG A 202 -12.18 10.53 9.02
C ARG A 202 -12.96 11.11 7.85
N GLU A 203 -13.94 11.98 8.10
CA GLU A 203 -14.74 12.58 7.04
C GLU A 203 -13.89 13.50 6.15
N VAL A 204 -13.03 14.33 6.77
CA VAL A 204 -12.09 15.20 6.06
C VAL A 204 -11.09 14.37 5.24
N ALA A 205 -10.49 13.36 5.85
CA ALA A 205 -9.53 12.48 5.18
C ALA A 205 -10.17 11.73 4.00
N LEU A 206 -11.41 11.25 4.15
CA LEU A 206 -12.15 10.59 3.07
C LEU A 206 -12.45 11.55 1.91
N GLY A 207 -12.86 12.79 2.21
CA GLY A 207 -13.06 13.84 1.20
C GLY A 207 -11.79 14.12 0.39
N LEU A 208 -10.65 14.24 1.07
CA LEU A 208 -9.35 14.42 0.41
C LEU A 208 -8.96 13.22 -0.45
N MET A 209 -9.19 11.98 0.02
CA MET A 209 -8.91 10.79 -0.77
C MET A 209 -9.78 10.71 -2.03
N ARG A 210 -11.06 11.10 -1.96
CA ARG A 210 -11.95 11.19 -3.14
C ARG A 210 -11.42 12.20 -4.17
N GLU A 211 -11.00 13.38 -3.72
CA GLU A 211 -10.39 14.42 -4.58
C GLU A 211 -9.12 13.91 -5.27
N LEU A 212 -8.22 13.29 -4.50
CA LEU A 212 -6.89 12.86 -4.97
C LEU A 212 -6.91 11.62 -5.85
N THR A 213 -7.94 10.77 -5.75
CA THR A 213 -8.06 9.52 -6.54
C THR A 213 -9.08 9.62 -7.67
N GLY A 214 -9.96 10.64 -7.63
CA GLY A 214 -11.11 10.76 -8.55
C GLY A 214 -12.11 9.61 -8.40
N GLN A 215 -12.05 8.85 -7.31
CA GLN A 215 -12.93 7.73 -7.03
C GLN A 215 -13.94 8.13 -5.95
N ASP A 216 -15.19 7.70 -6.13
CA ASP A 216 -16.16 7.77 -5.04
C ASP A 216 -15.87 6.64 -4.03
N LEU A 217 -15.55 7.04 -2.80
CA LEU A 217 -15.14 6.14 -1.73
C LEU A 217 -16.18 6.21 -0.62
N ASP A 218 -16.87 5.11 -0.32
CA ASP A 218 -17.90 5.07 0.73
C ASP A 218 -17.34 4.95 2.16
N GLY A 219 -16.02 5.05 2.31
CA GLY A 219 -15.32 4.75 3.56
C GLY A 219 -15.17 3.23 3.77
N GLY A 220 -14.77 2.84 4.97
CA GLY A 220 -14.49 1.45 5.28
C GLY A 220 -13.47 1.26 6.41
N VAL A 221 -13.06 0.03 6.64
CA VAL A 221 -11.94 -0.26 7.54
C VAL A 221 -10.63 -0.07 6.79
N ALA A 222 -9.77 0.81 7.26
CA ALA A 222 -8.44 1.03 6.70
C ALA A 222 -7.42 0.04 7.30
N VAL A 223 -6.57 -0.50 6.43
CA VAL A 223 -5.41 -1.33 6.82
C VAL A 223 -4.25 -0.42 7.19
N ARG A 224 -3.42 -0.82 8.17
CA ARG A 224 -2.21 -0.08 8.56
C ARG A 224 -1.29 0.13 7.35
N PRO A 225 -0.88 1.37 7.04
CA PRO A 225 0.04 1.63 5.92
C PRO A 225 1.37 0.92 6.12
N LEU A 226 1.83 0.22 5.08
CA LEU A 226 3.17 -0.36 5.07
C LEU A 226 4.21 0.75 4.85
N VAL A 227 5.18 0.86 5.75
CA VAL A 227 6.31 1.81 5.62
C VAL A 227 7.59 1.02 5.30
N PRO A 228 8.04 0.99 4.04
CA PRO A 228 9.20 0.19 3.61
C PRO A 228 10.52 0.84 4.04
N LEU A 229 10.86 0.71 5.34
CA LEU A 229 12.08 1.28 5.92
C LEU A 229 13.38 0.65 5.41
N ALA A 230 13.31 -0.53 4.80
CA ALA A 230 14.45 -1.21 4.21
C ALA A 230 15.08 -0.42 3.05
N CYS A 231 14.26 0.28 2.27
CA CYS A 231 14.73 1.07 1.14
C CYS A 231 15.60 2.26 1.54
N VAL A 232 15.42 2.80 2.75
CA VAL A 232 16.15 4.00 3.19
C VAL A 232 17.55 3.68 3.71
N ARG A 233 17.81 2.41 4.08
CA ARG A 233 19.11 1.97 4.62
C ARG A 233 20.26 1.97 3.60
N GLY A 234 19.98 2.12 2.29
CA GLY A 234 21.00 2.10 1.22
C GLY A 234 21.21 3.44 0.50
N VAL A 235 20.60 4.53 0.97
CA VAL A 235 20.46 5.78 0.21
C VAL A 235 21.54 6.83 0.59
N ASP A 236 22.32 6.55 1.63
CA ASP A 236 23.23 7.53 2.25
C ASP A 236 24.58 7.68 1.52
N SER A 237 24.93 6.78 0.59
CA SER A 237 26.31 6.65 0.09
C SER A 237 26.58 7.07 -1.36
N SER A 238 25.57 7.42 -2.18
CA SER A 238 25.82 7.84 -3.56
C SER A 238 25.34 9.26 -3.87
N GLU A 239 26.21 10.03 -4.54
CA GLU A 239 25.86 11.31 -5.17
C GLU A 239 24.89 11.13 -6.36
N ASP A 240 24.67 9.89 -6.81
CA ASP A 240 23.84 9.51 -7.97
C ASP A 240 22.36 9.94 -7.88
N TRP A 241 21.90 10.44 -6.73
CA TRP A 241 20.54 10.96 -6.58
C TRP A 241 20.31 12.27 -7.33
N THR A 242 21.35 13.07 -7.59
CA THR A 242 21.18 14.36 -8.28
C THR A 242 20.77 14.18 -9.73
N ASP A 243 21.24 13.11 -10.37
CA ASP A 243 20.96 12.83 -11.79
C ASP A 243 19.57 12.19 -11.99
N SER A 244 19.02 11.59 -10.92
CA SER A 244 17.68 11.00 -10.91
C SER A 244 16.59 11.94 -10.39
N ASP A 245 16.96 13.13 -9.89
CA ASP A 245 16.01 14.14 -9.45
C ASP A 245 15.43 14.93 -10.65
N PRO A 246 14.11 14.94 -10.86
CA PRO A 246 13.52 15.58 -12.03
C PRO A 246 13.66 17.11 -12.02
N GLU A 247 13.74 17.75 -10.84
CA GLU A 247 13.94 19.20 -10.74
C GLU A 247 15.36 19.58 -11.16
N LEU A 248 16.37 18.89 -10.61
CA LEU A 248 17.78 19.12 -10.93
C LEU A 248 18.10 18.75 -12.38
N ALA A 249 17.60 17.62 -12.88
CA ALA A 249 17.74 17.23 -14.28
C ALA A 249 17.07 18.25 -15.22
N GLY A 250 15.92 18.81 -14.82
CA GLY A 250 15.26 19.90 -15.52
C GLY A 250 16.13 21.16 -15.60
N LEU A 251 16.69 21.61 -14.47
CA LEU A 251 17.58 22.76 -14.40
C LEU A 251 18.86 22.58 -15.22
N GLN A 252 19.45 21.38 -15.24
CA GLN A 252 20.59 21.07 -16.11
C GLN A 252 20.23 21.23 -17.60
N LYS A 253 19.06 20.74 -18.02
CA LYS A 253 18.57 20.95 -19.40
C LYS A 253 18.36 22.44 -19.72
N VAL A 254 17.93 23.24 -18.74
CA VAL A 254 17.80 24.71 -18.89
C VAL A 254 19.17 25.38 -19.06
N ILE A 255 20.17 25.00 -18.26
CA ILE A 255 21.54 25.49 -18.38
C ILE A 255 22.09 25.16 -19.78
N ALA A 256 21.93 23.90 -20.23
CA ALA A 256 22.37 23.47 -21.55
C ALA A 256 21.70 24.25 -22.70
N LEU A 257 20.41 24.59 -22.56
CA LEU A 257 19.69 25.42 -23.54
C LEU A 257 20.18 26.88 -23.53
N ARG A 258 20.52 27.44 -22.37
CA ARG A 258 21.00 28.83 -22.23
C ARG A 258 22.46 29.00 -22.66
N GLN A 259 23.27 27.94 -22.65
CA GLN A 259 24.65 27.96 -23.13
C GLN A 259 24.76 28.32 -24.62
N SER A 260 23.78 27.95 -25.45
CA SER A 260 23.74 28.21 -26.89
C SER A 260 22.68 29.27 -27.26
N SER A 261 22.70 30.42 -26.56
CA SER A 261 21.72 31.49 -26.81
C SER A 261 21.92 32.16 -28.18
N PRO A 262 20.88 32.24 -29.05
CA PRO A 262 20.96 32.96 -30.33
C PRO A 262 21.31 34.45 -30.17
N ARG A 263 21.06 35.04 -28.99
CA ARG A 263 21.27 36.47 -28.68
C ARG A 263 22.74 36.90 -28.68
N ASP A 264 23.68 35.96 -28.57
CA ASP A 264 25.11 36.27 -28.63
C ASP A 264 25.62 36.43 -30.09
N ASN A 265 24.81 36.04 -31.07
CA ASN A 265 25.17 36.16 -32.49
C ASN A 265 25.17 37.63 -32.95
N ALA A 266 26.20 38.03 -33.68
CA ALA A 266 26.32 39.38 -34.23
C ALA A 266 25.14 39.78 -35.13
N LEU A 267 24.53 38.82 -35.84
CA LEU A 267 23.41 39.10 -36.74
C LEU A 267 22.07 39.25 -36.02
N TYR A 268 21.96 38.88 -34.72
CA TYR A 268 20.70 38.86 -33.98
C TYR A 268 19.89 40.18 -34.01
N PRO A 269 20.49 41.38 -33.89
CA PRO A 269 19.76 42.64 -33.95
C PRO A 269 19.30 43.05 -35.36
N VAL A 270 19.75 42.35 -36.41
CA VAL A 270 19.46 42.68 -37.82
C VAL A 270 18.16 42.03 -38.26
N GLN A 271 17.12 42.82 -38.47
CA GLN A 271 15.87 42.33 -39.03
C GLN A 271 16.03 42.18 -40.55
N SER A 272 15.68 41.02 -41.11
CA SER A 272 15.86 40.76 -42.53
C SER A 272 14.85 39.73 -43.04
N SER A 273 14.24 40.00 -44.20
CA SER A 273 13.29 39.08 -44.83
C SER A 273 13.40 39.11 -46.35
N VAL A 274 13.21 37.95 -46.98
CA VAL A 274 13.10 37.81 -48.43
C VAL A 274 11.64 37.50 -48.73
N GLN A 275 11.01 38.31 -49.58
CA GLN A 275 9.58 38.21 -49.90
C GLN A 275 9.42 38.09 -51.41
N LEU A 276 8.61 37.12 -51.84
CA LEU A 276 8.18 36.96 -53.22
C LEU A 276 6.67 37.19 -53.26
N GLY A 277 6.23 38.29 -53.85
CA GLY A 277 4.82 38.66 -53.91
C GLY A 277 4.34 38.88 -55.33
N TYR A 278 3.06 38.58 -55.57
CA TYR A 278 2.32 38.96 -56.76
C TYR A 278 1.14 39.84 -56.35
N THR A 279 0.98 41.00 -56.97
CA THR A 279 -0.13 41.92 -56.74
C THR A 279 -0.89 42.15 -58.05
N ALA A 280 -2.20 41.96 -58.01
CA ALA A 280 -3.14 42.35 -59.04
C ALA A 280 -3.83 43.66 -58.60
N ARG A 281 -4.00 44.57 -59.55
CA ARG A 281 -4.60 45.88 -59.38
C ARG A 281 -5.72 46.05 -60.40
N ASP A 282 -6.82 46.65 -59.96
CA ASP A 282 -7.93 47.04 -60.80
C ASP A 282 -8.29 48.50 -60.54
N ASP A 283 -8.08 49.35 -61.55
CA ASP A 283 -8.36 50.79 -61.47
C ASP A 283 -9.74 51.11 -62.07
N MET A 284 -10.62 51.71 -61.27
CA MET A 284 -12.00 52.04 -61.63
C MET A 284 -12.19 53.57 -61.71
N PRO A 285 -12.86 54.10 -62.76
CA PRO A 285 -13.69 53.38 -63.74
C PRO A 285 -12.97 53.00 -65.05
N THR A 286 -11.66 53.22 -65.15
CA THR A 286 -10.89 52.96 -66.39
C THR A 286 -10.85 51.48 -66.78
N GLY A 287 -11.13 50.56 -65.85
CA GLY A 287 -11.15 49.11 -66.09
C GLY A 287 -9.77 48.54 -66.42
N GLN A 288 -8.70 49.25 -66.03
CA GLN A 288 -7.34 48.82 -66.30
C GLN A 288 -6.91 47.81 -65.24
N HIS A 289 -6.55 46.62 -65.70
CA HIS A 289 -5.98 45.57 -64.87
C HIS A 289 -4.45 45.61 -64.95
N GLY A 290 -3.79 45.67 -63.80
CA GLY A 290 -2.35 45.61 -63.67
C GLY A 290 -1.93 44.40 -62.83
N GLY A 291 -0.79 43.80 -63.17
CA GLY A 291 -0.16 42.75 -62.38
C GLY A 291 1.31 43.07 -62.14
N SER A 292 1.80 42.86 -60.93
CA SER A 292 3.21 43.04 -60.58
C SER A 292 3.72 41.87 -59.77
N ALA A 293 4.85 41.30 -60.16
CA ALA A 293 5.58 40.31 -59.39
C ALA A 293 6.86 40.97 -58.85
N VAL A 294 7.09 40.88 -57.53
CA VAL A 294 8.21 41.52 -56.85
C VAL A 294 8.93 40.50 -55.99
N LEU A 295 10.25 40.40 -56.18
CA LEU A 295 11.18 39.79 -55.23
C LEU A 295 11.85 40.92 -54.44
N SER A 296 11.58 41.03 -53.16
CA SER A 296 12.19 42.04 -52.28
C SER A 296 13.03 41.37 -51.20
N TRP A 297 14.18 41.98 -50.91
CA TRP A 297 14.98 41.67 -49.73
C TRP A 297 15.07 42.93 -48.88
N SER A 298 14.43 42.92 -47.71
CA SER A 298 14.47 44.00 -46.74
C SER A 298 15.47 43.70 -45.63
N PHE A 299 16.22 44.70 -45.18
CA PHE A 299 17.05 44.65 -43.98
C PHE A 299 16.88 45.93 -43.17
N GLN A 300 16.83 45.79 -41.85
CA GLN A 300 16.69 46.90 -40.91
C GLN A 300 17.69 46.70 -39.77
N VAL A 301 18.55 47.71 -39.58
CA VAL A 301 19.61 47.72 -38.56
C VAL A 301 19.40 48.92 -37.64
N PRO A 302 19.38 48.72 -36.32
CA PRO A 302 19.25 49.81 -35.36
C PRO A 302 20.49 50.71 -35.37
N ILE A 303 20.30 52.02 -35.25
CA ILE A 303 21.39 53.02 -35.28
C ILE A 303 22.43 52.72 -34.19
N GLU A 304 21.97 52.32 -33.00
CA GLU A 304 22.83 51.95 -31.87
C GLU A 304 23.20 50.45 -31.84
N TYR A 305 23.49 49.85 -33.00
CA TYR A 305 23.78 48.42 -33.13
C TYR A 305 24.82 47.89 -32.12
N LEU A 306 25.94 48.63 -31.92
CA LEU A 306 27.00 48.20 -31.01
C LEU A 306 26.58 48.20 -29.53
N SER A 307 25.76 49.18 -29.10
CA SER A 307 25.29 49.25 -27.72
C SER A 307 24.29 48.12 -27.46
N GLN A 308 23.33 47.92 -28.37
CA GLN A 308 22.30 46.90 -28.26
C GLN A 308 22.91 45.49 -28.26
N ARG A 309 23.89 45.20 -29.13
CA ARG A 309 24.59 43.91 -29.13
C ARG A 309 25.27 43.63 -27.78
N ARG A 310 25.98 44.61 -27.22
CA ARG A 310 26.66 44.47 -25.92
C ARG A 310 25.65 44.20 -24.80
N LEU A 311 24.50 44.88 -24.81
CA LEU A 311 23.44 44.69 -23.82
C LEU A 311 22.79 43.30 -23.94
N LEU A 312 22.54 42.82 -25.17
CA LEU A 312 21.99 41.48 -25.40
C LEU A 312 22.97 40.37 -24.97
N ALA A 313 24.25 40.50 -25.29
CA ALA A 313 25.27 39.54 -24.86
C ALA A 313 25.42 39.51 -23.33
N ARG A 314 25.45 40.68 -22.67
CA ARG A 314 25.45 40.78 -21.20
C ARG A 314 24.20 40.16 -20.58
N ALA A 315 23.03 40.39 -21.17
CA ALA A 315 21.78 39.80 -20.71
C ALA A 315 21.80 38.26 -20.85
N ALA A 316 22.30 37.72 -21.97
CA ALA A 316 22.44 36.28 -22.18
C ALA A 316 23.40 35.65 -21.15
N ALA A 317 24.57 36.26 -20.92
CA ALA A 317 25.52 35.81 -19.91
C ALA A 317 24.93 35.85 -18.49
N ALA A 318 24.18 36.91 -18.15
CA ALA A 318 23.50 37.02 -16.86
C ALA A 318 22.40 35.96 -16.68
N GLN A 319 21.65 35.62 -17.73
CA GLN A 319 20.64 34.55 -17.68
C GLN A 319 21.27 33.17 -17.48
N LEU A 320 22.42 32.90 -18.12
CA LEU A 320 23.17 31.67 -17.90
C LEU A 320 23.70 31.58 -16.46
N SER A 321 24.34 32.65 -15.98
CA SER A 321 24.84 32.71 -14.60
C SER A 321 23.72 32.54 -13.57
N ARG A 322 22.56 33.16 -13.80
CA ARG A 322 21.36 32.95 -12.97
C ARG A 322 20.94 31.48 -12.93
N ALA A 323 20.85 30.82 -14.09
CA ALA A 323 20.44 29.42 -14.16
C ALA A 323 21.44 28.48 -13.44
N GLN A 324 22.74 28.77 -13.52
CA GLN A 324 23.78 28.03 -12.79
C GLN A 324 23.64 28.21 -11.27
N LEU A 325 23.45 29.44 -10.80
CA LEU A 325 23.24 29.72 -9.38
C LEU A 325 21.94 29.10 -8.86
N GLU A 326 20.87 29.15 -9.64
CA GLU A 326 19.59 28.51 -9.30
C GLU A 326 19.75 27.00 -9.11
N TYR A 327 20.50 26.33 -9.99
CA TYR A 327 20.84 24.92 -9.82
C TYR A 327 21.63 24.65 -8.54
N GLU A 328 22.67 25.44 -8.24
CA GLU A 328 23.49 25.27 -7.04
C GLU A 328 22.68 25.45 -5.75
N VAL A 329 21.86 26.50 -5.68
CA VAL A 329 20.98 26.77 -4.54
C VAL A 329 20.00 25.61 -4.36
N ARG A 330 19.32 25.17 -5.43
CA ARG A 330 18.36 24.07 -5.34
C ARG A 330 18.98 22.74 -4.98
N ARG A 331 20.18 22.45 -5.50
CA ARG A 331 20.94 21.25 -5.11
C ARG A 331 21.21 21.24 -3.61
N GLN A 332 21.65 22.37 -3.04
CA GLN A 332 21.94 22.47 -1.61
C GLN A 332 20.66 22.34 -0.77
N GLU A 333 19.57 23.01 -1.15
CA GLU A 333 18.27 22.92 -0.44
C GLU A 333 17.76 21.46 -0.40
N LEU A 334 17.74 20.78 -1.54
CA LEU A 334 17.27 19.39 -1.63
C LEU A 334 18.18 18.43 -0.86
N GLN A 335 19.50 18.67 -0.89
CA GLN A 335 20.45 17.87 -0.10
C GLN A 335 20.20 18.02 1.40
N GLN A 336 19.91 19.23 1.88
CA GLN A 336 19.59 19.48 3.29
C GLN A 336 18.26 18.83 3.68
N GLN A 337 17.20 19.01 2.88
CA GLN A 337 15.90 18.39 3.13
C GLN A 337 16.01 16.86 3.20
N ARG A 338 16.77 16.25 2.28
CA ARG A 338 17.00 14.80 2.28
C ARG A 338 17.73 14.32 3.53
N ARG A 339 18.78 15.03 3.96
CA ARG A 339 19.51 14.72 5.21
C ARG A 339 18.62 14.86 6.44
N GLU A 340 17.78 15.89 6.49
CA GLU A 340 16.83 16.09 7.58
C GLU A 340 15.84 14.92 7.66
N LEU A 341 15.25 14.50 6.54
CA LEU A 341 14.33 13.36 6.51
C LEU A 341 15.02 12.06 6.96
N ILE A 342 16.25 11.79 6.51
CA ILE A 342 17.00 10.59 6.92
C ILE A 342 17.24 10.60 8.44
N ALA A 343 17.72 11.72 8.99
CA ALA A 343 17.95 11.87 10.43
C ALA A 343 16.65 11.72 11.24
N ARG A 344 15.56 12.32 10.76
CA ARG A 344 14.24 12.25 11.39
C ARG A 344 13.68 10.83 11.41
N ALA A 345 13.93 10.02 10.38
CA ALA A 345 13.53 8.62 10.33
C ALA A 345 14.08 7.81 11.52
N ALA A 346 15.35 8.03 11.86
CA ALA A 346 15.99 7.34 12.98
C ALA A 346 15.37 7.73 14.33
N VAL A 347 15.06 9.02 14.51
CA VAL A 347 14.38 9.54 15.71
C VAL A 347 12.97 8.95 15.84
N LEU A 348 12.19 8.97 14.76
CA LEU A 348 10.82 8.44 14.78
C LEU A 348 10.77 6.94 15.08
N ARG A 349 11.76 6.17 14.59
CA ARG A 349 11.89 4.75 14.96
C ARG A 349 12.11 4.56 16.46
N ARG A 350 13.03 5.31 17.06
CA ARG A 350 13.26 5.28 18.53
C ARG A 350 12.03 5.72 19.31
N ASN A 351 11.29 6.70 18.81
CA ASN A 351 10.03 7.13 19.43
C ASN A 351 8.95 6.04 19.37
N SER A 352 8.84 5.31 18.27
CA SER A 352 7.91 4.16 18.14
C SER A 352 8.30 3.01 19.09
N GLU A 353 9.60 2.67 19.16
CA GLU A 353 10.12 1.68 20.12
C GLU A 353 9.80 2.08 21.57
N PHE A 354 10.04 3.34 21.93
CA PHE A 354 9.73 3.89 23.25
C PHE A 354 8.22 3.85 23.54
N ALA A 355 7.37 4.27 22.60
CA ALA A 355 5.92 4.24 22.75
C ALA A 355 5.40 2.81 22.95
N SER A 356 5.93 1.84 22.21
CA SER A 356 5.63 0.42 22.37
C SER A 356 6.04 -0.10 23.75
N ALA A 357 7.23 0.24 24.24
CA ALA A 357 7.69 -0.16 25.57
C ALA A 357 6.84 0.47 26.69
N ARG A 358 6.49 1.76 26.55
CA ARG A 358 5.62 2.47 27.49
C ARG A 358 4.22 1.85 27.56
N LEU A 359 3.67 1.47 26.41
CA LEU A 359 2.38 0.79 26.31
C LEU A 359 2.44 -0.58 27.01
N ALA A 360 3.46 -1.40 26.71
CA ALA A 360 3.65 -2.68 27.38
C ALA A 360 3.77 -2.56 28.92
N SER A 361 4.44 -1.51 29.42
CA SER A 361 4.53 -1.19 30.84
C SER A 361 3.17 -0.80 31.44
N ALA A 362 2.39 0.05 30.75
CA ALA A 362 1.07 0.45 31.21
C ALA A 362 0.09 -0.72 31.25
N ASP A 363 0.21 -1.65 30.30
CA ASP A 363 -0.56 -2.89 30.27
C ASP A 363 -0.27 -3.79 31.47
N ALA A 364 1.01 -3.99 31.80
CA ALA A 364 1.41 -4.77 32.96
C ALA A 364 0.85 -4.13 34.26
N ALA A 365 0.86 -2.79 34.33
CA ALA A 365 0.29 -2.07 35.47
C ALA A 365 -1.24 -2.22 35.57
N VAL A 366 -1.96 -2.26 34.45
CA VAL A 366 -3.41 -2.55 34.44
C VAL A 366 -3.65 -3.98 34.91
N HIS A 367 -2.94 -4.97 34.37
CA HIS A 367 -3.10 -6.37 34.75
C HIS A 367 -2.84 -6.60 36.24
N GLU A 368 -1.75 -6.04 36.77
CA GLU A 368 -1.41 -6.11 38.19
C GLU A 368 -2.53 -5.51 39.07
N ARG A 369 -3.01 -4.31 38.71
CA ARG A 369 -4.01 -3.59 39.50
C ARG A 369 -5.39 -4.24 39.41
N ASP A 370 -5.71 -4.88 38.29
CA ASP A 370 -6.95 -5.64 38.12
C ASP A 370 -6.97 -6.86 39.08
N LEU A 371 -5.86 -7.60 39.15
CA LEU A 371 -5.70 -8.70 40.11
C LEU A 371 -5.77 -8.23 41.58
N ARG A 372 -5.20 -7.05 41.88
CA ARG A 372 -5.27 -6.45 43.22
C ARG A 372 -6.67 -5.96 43.57
N ALA A 373 -7.40 -5.40 42.62
CA ALA A 373 -8.77 -4.91 42.83
C ALA A 373 -9.74 -6.00 43.26
N VAL A 374 -9.50 -7.25 42.86
CA VAL A 374 -10.29 -8.41 43.28
C VAL A 374 -9.92 -8.92 44.68
N LYS A 375 -8.67 -8.75 45.10
CA LYS A 375 -8.10 -9.44 46.28
C LYS A 375 -7.83 -8.55 47.49
N LEU A 376 -7.74 -7.25 47.31
CA LEU A 376 -7.32 -6.30 48.34
C LEU A 376 -8.41 -5.25 48.57
N GLU A 377 -8.51 -4.78 49.81
CA GLU A 377 -9.35 -3.64 50.18
C GLU A 377 -8.54 -2.33 50.05
N GLY A 378 -9.23 -1.18 50.05
CA GLY A 378 -8.59 0.15 49.98
C GLY A 378 -8.92 0.92 48.70
N ASP A 379 -7.96 1.67 48.17
CA ASP A 379 -8.05 2.54 46.98
C ASP A 379 -7.79 1.81 45.65
N VAL A 380 -7.96 0.49 45.64
CA VAL A 380 -7.60 -0.38 44.51
C VAL A 380 -8.41 -0.10 43.24
N ALA A 381 -9.66 0.34 43.37
CA ALA A 381 -10.51 0.70 42.24
C ALA A 381 -10.05 2.00 41.57
N GLU A 382 -9.66 2.99 42.38
CA GLU A 382 -9.09 4.26 41.95
C GLU A 382 -7.74 4.04 41.27
N GLN A 383 -6.88 3.20 41.85
CA GLN A 383 -5.58 2.85 41.27
C GLN A 383 -5.73 2.13 39.92
N LEU A 384 -6.67 1.18 39.82
CA LEU A 384 -7.00 0.50 38.57
C LEU A 384 -7.47 1.51 37.52
N GLN A 385 -8.35 2.45 37.87
CA GLN A 385 -8.80 3.47 36.94
C GLN A 385 -7.67 4.40 36.47
N ARG A 386 -6.77 4.82 37.38
CA ARG A 386 -5.56 5.58 37.00
C ARG A 386 -4.69 4.79 36.03
N ALA A 387 -4.55 3.48 36.22
CA ALA A 387 -3.80 2.60 35.31
C ALA A 387 -4.47 2.49 33.94
N ARG A 388 -5.79 2.34 33.89
CA ARG A 388 -6.56 2.27 32.64
C ARG A 388 -6.41 3.57 31.84
N LEU A 389 -6.46 4.73 32.50
CA LEU A 389 -6.20 6.03 31.85
C LEU A 389 -4.75 6.14 31.34
N GLN A 390 -3.76 5.70 32.12
CA GLN A 390 -2.36 5.68 31.69
C GLN A 390 -2.14 4.78 30.47
N ARG A 391 -2.78 3.61 30.45
CA ARG A 391 -2.77 2.69 29.31
C ARG A 391 -3.43 3.31 28.08
N TYR A 392 -4.60 3.94 28.22
CA TYR A 392 -5.27 4.66 27.14
C TYR A 392 -4.36 5.72 26.51
N ASN A 393 -3.72 6.56 27.34
CA ASN A 393 -2.77 7.56 26.86
C ASN A 393 -1.53 6.96 26.20
N ALA A 394 -1.00 5.85 26.72
CA ALA A 394 0.14 5.15 26.13
C ALA A 394 -0.20 4.54 24.76
N ALA A 395 -1.40 3.95 24.62
CA ALA A 395 -1.89 3.40 23.37
C ALA A 395 -2.07 4.50 22.31
N LYS A 396 -2.66 5.64 22.71
CA LYS A 396 -2.75 6.83 21.86
C LYS A 396 -1.37 7.30 21.38
N SER A 397 -0.38 7.39 22.28
CA SER A 397 0.99 7.76 21.90
C SER A 397 1.63 6.80 20.90
N LEU A 398 1.33 5.49 20.95
CA LEU A 398 1.82 4.53 19.95
C LEU A 398 1.17 4.78 18.59
N VAL A 399 -0.14 5.01 18.55
CA VAL A 399 -0.86 5.34 17.31
C VAL A 399 -0.35 6.64 16.69
N GLU A 400 -0.05 7.67 17.50
CA GLU A 400 0.58 8.91 17.06
C GLU A 400 2.00 8.70 16.52
N ALA A 401 2.80 7.84 17.17
CA ALA A 401 4.14 7.49 16.70
C ALA A 401 4.11 6.76 15.34
N ASP A 402 3.15 5.86 15.14
CA ASP A 402 2.93 5.18 13.87
C ASP A 402 2.50 6.16 12.77
N LYS A 403 1.56 7.07 13.05
CA LYS A 403 1.20 8.13 12.09
C LYS A 403 2.40 8.98 11.69
N ALA A 404 3.26 9.34 12.66
CA ALA A 404 4.46 10.13 12.36
C ALA A 404 5.40 9.40 11.39
N MET A 405 5.50 8.07 11.47
CA MET A 405 6.22 7.25 10.50
C MET A 405 5.58 7.27 9.11
N VAL A 406 4.25 7.21 9.03
CA VAL A 406 3.51 7.32 7.76
C VAL A 406 3.71 8.70 7.12
N TYR A 407 3.65 9.77 7.92
CA TYR A 407 3.89 11.14 7.46
C TYR A 407 5.30 11.33 6.92
N TRP A 408 6.29 10.80 7.63
CA TRP A 408 7.66 10.79 7.15
C TRP A 408 7.80 10.05 5.81
N TYR A 409 7.14 8.89 5.65
CA TYR A 409 7.17 8.13 4.40
C TYR A 409 6.44 8.86 3.26
N ALA A 410 5.39 9.61 3.59
CA ALA A 410 4.73 10.49 2.65
C ALA A 410 5.67 11.61 2.17
N ASP A 411 6.40 12.25 3.09
CA ASP A 411 7.38 13.29 2.74
C ASP A 411 8.56 12.72 1.93
N TRP A 412 8.94 11.47 2.20
CA TRP A 412 9.98 10.76 1.44
C TRP A 412 9.63 10.54 -0.04
N ALA A 413 8.34 10.57 -0.41
CA ALA A 413 7.89 10.41 -1.80
C ALA A 413 8.57 11.42 -2.75
N ARG A 414 8.99 12.60 -2.26
CA ARG A 414 9.75 13.60 -3.05
C ARG A 414 11.06 13.04 -3.62
N PHE A 415 11.71 12.15 -2.89
CA PHE A 415 13.03 11.59 -3.21
C PHE A 415 12.99 10.13 -3.69
N GLU A 416 11.78 9.56 -3.85
CA GLU A 416 11.59 8.19 -4.31
C GLU A 416 11.89 8.10 -5.83
N THR A 417 13.03 7.48 -6.19
CA THR A 417 13.53 7.36 -7.57
C THR A 417 12.99 6.14 -8.30
N SER A 418 12.71 5.07 -7.55
CA SER A 418 11.96 3.89 -7.98
C SER A 418 10.93 3.57 -6.90
N PRO A 419 9.71 3.10 -7.25
CA PRO A 419 8.80 2.60 -6.24
C PRO A 419 9.53 1.55 -5.44
N CYS A 420 9.58 1.75 -4.11
CA CYS A 420 9.94 0.69 -3.21
C CYS A 420 8.98 -0.47 -3.45
N GLN A 421 9.37 -1.41 -4.31
CA GLN A 421 8.72 -2.70 -4.37
C GLN A 421 8.96 -3.34 -3.01
N SER A 422 8.00 -3.12 -2.10
CA SER A 422 7.57 -4.18 -1.22
C SER A 422 7.50 -5.42 -2.11
N THR A 423 8.32 -6.42 -1.83
CA THR A 423 8.21 -7.74 -2.46
C THR A 423 6.94 -8.42 -1.94
N ALA A 424 5.80 -7.80 -2.21
CA ALA A 424 4.47 -8.30 -1.98
C ALA A 424 3.66 -7.98 -3.24
N SER A 425 3.22 -9.04 -3.91
CA SER A 425 2.34 -9.03 -5.07
C SER A 425 2.99 -8.79 -6.44
N THR A 426 3.60 -9.85 -6.98
CA THR A 426 3.28 -10.26 -8.35
C THR A 426 2.60 -11.63 -8.24
N ALA A 427 1.52 -11.85 -8.97
CA ALA A 427 0.73 -13.08 -8.96
C ALA A 427 1.60 -14.34 -9.13
N PRO A 428 1.22 -15.48 -8.51
CA PRO A 428 2.12 -16.60 -8.27
C PRO A 428 2.35 -17.37 -9.56
N THR A 429 3.50 -17.14 -10.20
CA THR A 429 4.22 -18.24 -10.81
C THR A 429 4.95 -18.92 -9.66
N GLN A 430 4.71 -20.23 -9.46
CA GLN A 430 5.25 -21.04 -8.36
C GLN A 430 6.66 -20.59 -7.97
N PRO A 431 6.86 -20.06 -6.75
CA PRO A 431 8.20 -19.68 -6.33
C PRO A 431 8.99 -20.95 -6.03
N ALA A 432 10.16 -21.06 -6.67
CA ALA A 432 11.24 -21.88 -6.17
C ALA A 432 11.43 -21.61 -4.66
N ALA A 433 11.49 -22.68 -3.87
CA ALA A 433 11.51 -22.65 -2.41
C ALA A 433 12.59 -21.70 -1.86
N ARG A 434 12.13 -20.68 -1.13
CA ARG A 434 12.91 -20.04 -0.07
C ARG A 434 13.01 -21.01 1.11
N PRO A 435 14.05 -20.95 1.95
CA PRO A 435 14.13 -21.78 3.16
C PRO A 435 12.83 -21.64 3.96
N GLY A 436 12.18 -22.78 4.22
CA GLY A 436 10.77 -22.85 4.58
C GLY A 436 10.39 -22.16 5.89
N GLY A 437 9.29 -21.41 5.88
CA GLY A 437 8.79 -20.68 7.04
C GLY A 437 8.16 -21.62 8.08
N ARG A 438 8.31 -21.28 9.37
CA ARG A 438 7.75 -22.08 10.47
C ARG A 438 6.27 -21.79 10.68
N ALA A 439 5.52 -22.82 11.06
CA ALA A 439 4.10 -22.77 11.35
C ALA A 439 3.80 -23.31 12.76
N LEU A 440 2.67 -22.92 13.34
CA LEU A 440 2.27 -23.32 14.69
C LEU A 440 0.82 -23.79 14.73
N TYR A 441 0.58 -24.98 15.31
CA TYR A 441 -0.77 -25.45 15.62
C TYR A 441 -1.35 -24.72 16.82
N LEU A 442 -2.58 -24.26 16.68
CA LEU A 442 -3.37 -23.65 17.74
C LEU A 442 -4.64 -24.50 17.97
N TRP A 443 -4.50 -25.59 18.73
CA TRP A 443 -5.61 -26.49 19.06
C TRP A 443 -6.70 -25.81 19.90
N HIS A 444 -6.30 -24.96 20.85
CA HIS A 444 -7.20 -24.22 21.71
C HIS A 444 -7.18 -22.72 21.37
N SER A 445 -8.12 -22.31 20.52
CA SER A 445 -8.20 -20.95 19.99
C SER A 445 -9.10 -20.00 20.80
N ALA A 446 -9.63 -20.43 21.95
CA ALA A 446 -10.59 -19.63 22.73
C ALA A 446 -10.00 -18.28 23.14
N GLU A 447 -8.81 -18.32 23.74
CA GLU A 447 -8.09 -17.11 24.14
C GLU A 447 -7.63 -16.29 22.93
N TRP A 448 -7.29 -16.91 21.81
CA TRP A 448 -6.97 -16.17 20.58
C TRP A 448 -8.21 -15.48 19.98
N LEU A 449 -9.38 -16.12 20.01
CA LEU A 449 -10.62 -15.51 19.53
C LEU A 449 -11.06 -14.32 20.38
N THR A 450 -10.82 -14.37 21.70
CA THR A 450 -11.23 -13.31 22.63
C THR A 450 -10.15 -12.24 22.83
N GLU A 451 -8.89 -12.65 22.92
CA GLU A 451 -7.74 -11.79 23.25
C GLU A 451 -6.82 -11.52 22.07
N GLY A 452 -6.93 -12.28 20.96
CA GLY A 452 -6.02 -12.17 19.81
C GLY A 452 -6.00 -10.79 19.18
N ALA A 453 -7.13 -10.08 19.22
CA ALA A 453 -7.28 -8.68 18.79
C ALA A 453 -7.16 -7.66 19.94
N THR A 454 -6.70 -8.10 21.10
CA THR A 454 -6.35 -7.24 22.24
C THR A 454 -4.84 -7.09 22.31
N GLU A 455 -4.36 -6.08 23.02
CA GLU A 455 -2.94 -5.79 23.18
C GLU A 455 -2.10 -6.94 23.78
N LEU A 456 -2.71 -7.75 24.67
CA LEU A 456 -2.08 -8.98 25.17
C LEU A 456 -1.86 -9.99 24.04
N GLY A 457 -2.87 -10.16 23.18
CA GLY A 457 -2.77 -11.01 21.99
C GLY A 457 -1.78 -10.48 20.97
N GLU A 458 -1.74 -9.17 20.73
CA GLU A 458 -0.76 -8.56 19.84
C GLU A 458 0.69 -8.75 20.34
N ARG A 459 0.93 -8.63 21.66
CA ARG A 459 2.25 -8.95 22.23
C ARG A 459 2.61 -10.41 22.04
N LYS A 460 1.66 -11.32 22.27
CA LYS A 460 1.86 -12.76 22.01
C LYS A 460 2.19 -12.99 20.54
N LEU A 461 1.45 -12.38 19.61
CA LEU A 461 1.71 -12.45 18.17
C LEU A 461 3.11 -11.93 17.82
N ARG A 462 3.53 -10.78 18.35
CA ARG A 462 4.91 -10.27 18.14
C ARG A 462 5.97 -11.25 18.66
N ALA A 463 5.71 -11.86 19.80
CA ALA A 463 6.63 -12.81 20.42
C ALA A 463 6.74 -14.13 19.63
N ILE A 464 5.61 -14.62 19.12
CA ILE A 464 5.52 -15.77 18.22
C ILE A 464 6.25 -15.45 16.90
N HIS A 465 6.06 -14.24 16.35
CA HIS A 465 6.69 -13.82 15.10
C HIS A 465 8.21 -13.69 15.26
N ALA A 466 8.67 -13.17 16.40
CA ALA A 466 10.09 -13.12 16.73
C ALA A 466 10.75 -14.51 16.77
N ALA A 467 10.00 -15.56 17.10
CA ALA A 467 10.46 -16.96 17.08
C ALA A 467 10.58 -17.56 15.67
N GLY A 468 10.36 -16.75 14.63
CA GLY A 468 10.43 -17.16 13.23
C GLY A 468 9.20 -17.94 12.76
N ILE A 469 8.10 -17.89 13.53
CA ILE A 469 6.82 -18.47 13.13
C ILE A 469 6.10 -17.44 12.26
N GLU A 470 5.71 -17.85 11.07
CA GLU A 470 5.08 -16.98 10.05
C GLU A 470 3.66 -17.45 9.73
N ARG A 471 3.25 -18.64 10.18
CA ARG A 471 1.94 -19.23 9.89
C ARG A 471 1.29 -19.80 11.16
N LEU A 472 -0.01 -19.58 11.32
CA LEU A 472 -0.81 -20.15 12.41
C LEU A 472 -1.91 -21.06 11.85
N LEU A 473 -1.95 -22.31 12.30
CA LEU A 473 -2.99 -23.29 11.96
C LEU A 473 -4.00 -23.31 13.10
N VAL A 474 -5.17 -22.74 12.89
CA VAL A 474 -6.12 -22.45 13.96
C VAL A 474 -7.28 -23.43 13.96
N SER A 475 -7.42 -24.20 15.04
CA SER A 475 -8.55 -25.10 15.27
C SER A 475 -9.63 -24.44 16.12
N LEU A 476 -10.88 -24.83 15.91
CA LEU A 476 -12.03 -24.39 16.70
C LEU A 476 -12.75 -25.61 17.26
N ASP A 477 -13.04 -25.61 18.56
CA ASP A 477 -13.87 -26.65 19.18
C ASP A 477 -15.32 -26.58 18.67
N ALA A 478 -16.11 -27.62 18.94
CA ALA A 478 -17.49 -27.71 18.45
C ALA A 478 -18.41 -26.55 18.93
N ALA A 479 -18.16 -25.98 20.12
CA ALA A 479 -18.95 -24.88 20.65
C ALA A 479 -18.53 -23.53 20.03
N GLN A 480 -17.25 -23.35 19.74
CA GLN A 480 -16.71 -22.22 18.99
C GLN A 480 -17.18 -22.26 17.54
N MET A 481 -17.08 -23.42 16.88
CA MET A 481 -17.50 -23.62 15.50
C MET A 481 -18.97 -23.26 15.30
N ARG A 482 -19.87 -23.70 16.21
CA ARG A 482 -21.28 -23.31 16.18
C ARG A 482 -21.50 -21.81 16.34
N ARG A 483 -20.71 -21.14 17.20
CA ARG A 483 -20.80 -19.69 17.42
C ARG A 483 -20.32 -18.92 16.19
N VAL A 484 -19.15 -19.26 15.65
CA VAL A 484 -18.57 -18.54 14.49
C VAL A 484 -19.32 -18.83 13.18
N SER A 485 -19.96 -19.99 13.07
CA SER A 485 -20.82 -20.30 11.92
C SER A 485 -22.13 -19.50 11.95
N ALA A 486 -22.62 -19.12 13.13
CA ALA A 486 -23.78 -18.26 13.28
C ALA A 486 -23.43 -16.76 13.13
N ASP A 487 -22.29 -16.35 13.69
CA ASP A 487 -21.71 -15.01 13.55
C ASP A 487 -20.18 -15.08 13.44
N PRO A 488 -19.61 -14.93 12.23
CA PRO A 488 -18.17 -15.04 12.01
C PRO A 488 -17.39 -13.79 12.44
N SER A 489 -18.05 -12.75 12.98
CA SER A 489 -17.43 -11.44 13.24
C SER A 489 -16.22 -11.50 14.18
N SER A 490 -16.28 -12.33 15.24
CA SER A 490 -15.18 -12.49 16.19
C SER A 490 -13.96 -13.15 15.54
N LEU A 491 -14.20 -14.23 14.80
CA LEU A 491 -13.18 -14.95 14.05
C LEU A 491 -12.56 -14.07 12.97
N LEU A 492 -13.38 -13.35 12.21
CA LEU A 492 -12.94 -12.42 11.17
C LEU A 492 -12.05 -11.32 11.75
N ARG A 493 -12.38 -10.78 12.93
CA ARG A 493 -11.54 -9.80 13.64
C ARG A 493 -10.20 -10.42 14.07
N ALA A 494 -10.21 -11.61 14.65
CA ALA A 494 -9.01 -12.29 15.12
C ALA A 494 -8.06 -12.64 13.95
N VAL A 495 -8.59 -13.18 12.86
CA VAL A 495 -7.82 -13.48 11.64
C VAL A 495 -7.20 -12.21 11.06
N ARG A 496 -7.99 -11.15 10.89
CA ARG A 496 -7.47 -9.87 10.36
C ARG A 496 -6.37 -9.29 11.25
N ASN A 497 -6.57 -9.27 12.57
CA ASN A 497 -5.53 -8.78 13.49
C ASN A 497 -4.24 -9.60 13.38
N THR A 498 -4.38 -10.91 13.21
CA THR A 498 -3.24 -11.82 13.05
C THR A 498 -2.49 -11.55 11.73
N HIS A 499 -3.22 -11.27 10.64
CA HIS A 499 -2.62 -10.85 9.36
C HIS A 499 -1.87 -9.51 9.46
N GLU A 500 -2.41 -8.55 10.21
CA GLU A 500 -1.74 -7.27 10.45
C GLU A 500 -0.37 -7.43 11.15
N HIS A 501 -0.14 -8.56 11.81
CA HIS A 501 1.12 -8.92 12.47
C HIS A 501 2.05 -9.77 11.60
N GLY A 502 1.77 -9.90 10.29
CA GLY A 502 2.64 -10.57 9.33
C GLY A 502 2.46 -12.08 9.26
N PHE A 503 1.44 -12.64 9.92
CA PHE A 503 1.15 -14.07 9.88
C PHE A 503 0.20 -14.43 8.74
N LYS A 504 0.40 -15.62 8.19
CA LYS A 504 -0.67 -16.33 7.48
C LYS A 504 -1.51 -17.11 8.48
N VAL A 505 -2.83 -17.17 8.26
CA VAL A 505 -3.74 -17.94 9.10
C VAL A 505 -4.45 -19.00 8.28
N GLU A 506 -4.25 -20.25 8.65
CA GLU A 506 -4.86 -21.41 8.02
C GLU A 506 -5.94 -21.97 8.96
N LEU A 507 -7.10 -22.32 8.41
CA LEU A 507 -8.17 -22.98 9.17
C LEU A 507 -7.81 -24.45 9.34
N LEU A 508 -7.67 -24.91 10.58
CA LEU A 508 -7.36 -26.29 10.91
C LEU A 508 -8.63 -27.05 11.31
N LEU A 509 -8.95 -28.13 10.61
CA LEU A 509 -10.10 -28.98 10.89
C LEU A 509 -9.67 -30.45 10.98
N GLY A 510 -10.04 -31.16 12.06
CA GLY A 510 -9.52 -32.51 12.32
C GLY A 510 -10.51 -33.48 12.96
N ASP A 511 -11.79 -33.46 12.54
CA ASP A 511 -12.74 -34.50 12.97
C ASP A 511 -12.60 -35.72 12.04
N PRO A 512 -12.08 -36.87 12.55
CA PRO A 512 -11.79 -38.03 11.71
C PRO A 512 -13.04 -38.59 11.04
N ASP A 513 -14.24 -38.42 11.62
CA ASP A 513 -15.45 -38.99 11.06
C ASP A 513 -15.79 -38.42 9.67
N TRP A 514 -15.26 -37.26 9.27
CA TRP A 514 -15.46 -36.70 7.92
C TRP A 514 -14.81 -37.52 6.79
N ILE A 515 -13.95 -38.49 7.09
CA ILE A 515 -13.50 -39.49 6.11
C ILE A 515 -14.68 -40.38 5.68
N ARG A 516 -15.66 -40.61 6.56
CA ARG A 516 -16.85 -41.41 6.24
C ARG A 516 -17.78 -40.64 5.31
N PRO A 517 -18.30 -41.26 4.22
CA PRO A 517 -19.17 -40.59 3.26
C PRO A 517 -20.39 -39.89 3.91
N GLU A 518 -20.96 -40.49 4.96
CA GLU A 518 -22.17 -40.00 5.61
C GLU A 518 -21.95 -38.68 6.37
N GLN A 519 -20.71 -38.40 6.81
CA GLN A 519 -20.36 -37.22 7.61
C GLN A 519 -19.64 -36.13 6.81
N ARG A 520 -19.26 -36.41 5.56
CA ARG A 520 -18.59 -35.46 4.64
C ARG A 520 -19.36 -34.14 4.46
N ALA A 521 -20.69 -34.20 4.47
CA ALA A 521 -21.54 -33.01 4.38
C ALA A 521 -21.40 -32.05 5.59
N GLY A 522 -20.87 -32.53 6.73
CA GLY A 522 -20.49 -31.69 7.86
C GLY A 522 -19.35 -30.75 7.52
N LEU A 523 -18.25 -31.29 7.00
CA LEU A 523 -17.07 -30.53 6.57
C LEU A 523 -17.43 -29.45 5.54
N LEU A 524 -18.19 -29.82 4.50
CA LEU A 524 -18.55 -28.88 3.43
C LEU A 524 -19.40 -27.71 3.94
N ARG A 525 -20.28 -27.93 4.93
CA ARG A 525 -21.06 -26.86 5.55
C ARG A 525 -20.18 -25.89 6.34
N ILE A 526 -19.13 -26.37 6.99
CA ILE A 526 -18.18 -25.52 7.72
C ILE A 526 -17.41 -24.63 6.74
N ILE A 527 -16.88 -25.22 5.66
CA ILE A 527 -16.16 -24.49 4.61
C ILE A 527 -17.05 -23.38 4.02
N GLU A 528 -18.29 -23.71 3.67
CA GLU A 528 -19.24 -22.76 3.12
C GLU A 528 -19.62 -21.64 4.09
N ALA A 529 -19.80 -21.97 5.39
CA ALA A 529 -20.13 -20.98 6.42
C ALA A 529 -18.98 -19.99 6.69
N LEU A 530 -17.73 -20.44 6.56
CA LEU A 530 -16.54 -19.65 6.88
C LEU A 530 -15.88 -19.01 5.66
N LYS A 531 -16.38 -19.21 4.44
CA LYS A 531 -15.76 -18.70 3.19
C LYS A 531 -15.53 -17.18 3.15
N SER A 532 -16.28 -16.41 3.95
CA SER A 532 -16.11 -14.95 4.06
C SER A 532 -14.96 -14.53 4.99
N VAL A 533 -14.42 -15.46 5.78
CA VAL A 533 -13.26 -15.22 6.64
C VAL A 533 -12.00 -15.32 5.76
N PRO A 534 -11.09 -14.33 5.82
CA PRO A 534 -9.94 -14.30 4.93
C PRO A 534 -8.82 -15.22 5.44
N PHE A 535 -9.02 -16.54 5.46
CA PHE A 535 -7.95 -17.50 5.69
C PHE A 535 -7.01 -17.60 4.47
N ASP A 536 -5.77 -18.01 4.69
CA ASP A 536 -4.77 -18.25 3.64
C ASP A 536 -4.77 -19.71 3.15
N GLY A 537 -5.37 -20.62 3.92
CA GLY A 537 -5.40 -22.06 3.64
C GLY A 537 -6.41 -22.81 4.49
N LEU A 538 -6.80 -24.00 4.03
CA LEU A 538 -7.55 -25.01 4.77
C LEU A 538 -6.61 -26.19 5.06
N HIS A 539 -6.28 -26.41 6.31
CA HIS A 539 -5.49 -27.55 6.75
C HIS A 539 -6.39 -28.63 7.35
N LEU A 540 -6.36 -29.82 6.77
CA LEU A 540 -7.12 -30.97 7.24
C LEU A 540 -6.22 -31.90 8.04
N ASP A 541 -6.65 -32.27 9.24
CA ASP A 541 -5.95 -33.23 10.10
C ASP A 541 -6.80 -34.49 10.26
N LEU A 542 -6.85 -35.28 9.19
CA LEU A 542 -7.76 -36.43 9.06
C LEU A 542 -6.94 -37.71 8.96
N GLU A 543 -6.74 -38.36 10.11
CA GLU A 543 -5.95 -39.59 10.20
C GLU A 543 -6.83 -40.85 10.08
N PRO A 544 -6.63 -41.69 9.05
CA PRO A 544 -7.37 -42.95 8.90
C PRO A 544 -7.24 -43.88 10.12
N ALA A 545 -6.08 -43.88 10.78
CA ALA A 545 -5.81 -44.71 11.95
C ALA A 545 -6.71 -44.40 13.15
N GLN A 546 -7.28 -43.19 13.24
CA GLN A 546 -8.23 -42.81 14.29
C GLN A 546 -9.62 -43.43 14.07
N ILE A 547 -9.95 -43.82 12.83
CA ILE A 547 -11.20 -44.54 12.50
C ILE A 547 -11.06 -46.03 12.76
N ASP A 548 -10.05 -46.63 12.14
CA ASP A 548 -9.75 -48.05 12.27
C ASP A 548 -8.24 -48.25 12.01
N PRO A 549 -7.46 -48.68 13.02
CA PRO A 549 -6.03 -48.87 12.87
C PRO A 549 -5.65 -50.16 12.09
N ALA A 550 -6.64 -50.98 11.67
CA ALA A 550 -6.39 -52.23 11.00
C ALA A 550 -5.75 -52.04 9.59
N PRO A 551 -4.59 -52.64 9.28
CA PRO A 551 -3.88 -52.42 8.01
C PRO A 551 -4.67 -52.78 6.75
N ASP A 552 -5.57 -53.76 6.83
CA ASP A 552 -6.43 -54.21 5.73
C ASP A 552 -7.52 -53.19 5.36
N ARG A 553 -7.86 -52.29 6.30
CA ARG A 553 -8.84 -51.21 6.10
C ARG A 553 -8.22 -49.94 5.52
N LEU A 554 -6.91 -49.75 5.67
CA LEU A 554 -6.21 -48.53 5.30
C LEU A 554 -6.44 -48.12 3.82
N PRO A 555 -6.32 -49.01 2.80
CA PRO A 555 -6.57 -48.60 1.41
C PRO A 555 -7.99 -48.07 1.17
N ALA A 556 -9.00 -48.67 1.80
CA ALA A 556 -10.39 -48.25 1.68
C ALA A 556 -10.64 -46.90 2.38
N LEU A 557 -10.03 -46.69 3.55
CA LEU A 557 -10.10 -45.41 4.27
C LEU A 557 -9.37 -44.29 3.53
N LEU A 558 -8.20 -44.57 2.95
CA LEU A 558 -7.48 -43.61 2.10
C LEU A 558 -8.26 -43.26 0.82
N GLY A 559 -8.97 -44.23 0.23
CA GLY A 559 -9.92 -43.96 -0.86
C GLY A 559 -11.07 -43.03 -0.44
N SER A 560 -11.63 -43.26 0.76
CA SER A 560 -12.70 -42.41 1.30
C SER A 560 -12.20 -41.01 1.65
N LEU A 561 -10.96 -40.91 2.17
CA LEU A 561 -10.27 -39.65 2.43
C LEU A 561 -10.00 -38.89 1.12
N ALA A 562 -9.53 -39.57 0.07
CA ALA A 562 -9.33 -38.98 -1.25
C ALA A 562 -10.62 -38.35 -1.80
N GLU A 563 -11.77 -39.02 -1.68
CA GLU A 563 -13.06 -38.45 -2.05
C GLU A 563 -13.44 -37.22 -1.20
N THR A 564 -13.15 -37.26 0.10
CA THR A 564 -13.35 -36.12 0.99
C THR A 564 -12.45 -34.94 0.59
N LEU A 565 -11.19 -35.17 0.20
CA LEU A 565 -10.28 -34.14 -0.33
C LEU A 565 -10.79 -33.56 -1.65
N VAL A 566 -11.30 -34.38 -2.57
CA VAL A 566 -11.94 -33.91 -3.81
C VAL A 566 -13.08 -32.93 -3.49
N ALA A 567 -13.96 -33.33 -2.57
CA ALA A 567 -15.11 -32.51 -2.19
C ALA A 567 -14.69 -31.21 -1.46
N ALA A 568 -13.73 -31.31 -0.54
CA ALA A 568 -13.21 -30.16 0.20
C ALA A 568 -12.48 -29.18 -0.71
N SER A 569 -11.60 -29.64 -1.60
CA SER A 569 -10.90 -28.79 -2.57
C SER A 569 -11.84 -28.12 -3.57
N ALA A 570 -12.98 -28.75 -3.91
CA ALA A 570 -14.00 -28.14 -4.75
C ALA A 570 -14.84 -27.06 -4.04
N ALA A 571 -15.07 -27.22 -2.74
CA ALA A 571 -15.86 -26.28 -1.94
C ALA A 571 -15.01 -25.14 -1.32
N SER A 572 -13.72 -25.39 -1.09
CA SER A 572 -12.82 -24.46 -0.41
C SER A 572 -12.41 -23.30 -1.31
N PRO A 573 -12.57 -22.04 -0.86
CA PRO A 573 -11.98 -20.89 -1.54
C PRO A 573 -10.47 -20.76 -1.30
N TRP A 574 -9.91 -21.58 -0.39
CA TRP A 574 -8.50 -21.54 0.01
C TRP A 574 -7.75 -22.80 -0.44
N PRO A 575 -6.41 -22.73 -0.67
CA PRO A 575 -5.58 -23.90 -0.88
C PRO A 575 -5.72 -24.93 0.25
N VAL A 576 -5.74 -26.22 -0.09
CA VAL A 576 -5.93 -27.31 0.88
C VAL A 576 -4.61 -27.98 1.21
N ALA A 577 -4.35 -28.19 2.50
CA ALA A 577 -3.24 -28.96 3.03
C ALA A 577 -3.76 -30.14 3.88
N LEU A 578 -2.95 -31.18 4.06
CA LEU A 578 -3.32 -32.39 4.80
C LEU A 578 -2.18 -32.84 5.72
N SER A 579 -2.45 -33.00 7.01
CA SER A 579 -1.59 -33.79 7.90
C SER A 579 -1.65 -35.25 7.49
N VAL A 580 -0.49 -35.86 7.22
CA VAL A 580 -0.40 -37.25 6.77
C VAL A 580 0.70 -37.98 7.50
N HIS A 581 0.41 -39.20 7.93
CA HIS A 581 1.42 -40.08 8.49
C HIS A 581 2.38 -40.54 7.38
N PRO A 582 3.71 -40.51 7.58
CA PRO A 582 4.70 -40.86 6.54
C PRO A 582 4.43 -42.17 5.78
N ARG A 583 3.95 -43.20 6.49
CA ARG A 583 3.61 -44.52 5.92
C ARG A 583 2.44 -44.53 4.93
N ASP A 584 1.57 -43.53 4.95
CA ASP A 584 0.32 -43.53 4.18
C ASP A 584 0.53 -42.98 2.76
N LEU A 585 1.61 -42.22 2.51
CA LEU A 585 1.87 -41.60 1.21
C LEU A 585 2.05 -42.61 0.07
N ASP A 586 2.79 -43.69 0.35
CA ASP A 586 3.09 -44.73 -0.63
C ASP A 586 2.04 -45.86 -0.62
N ALA A 587 1.01 -45.76 0.23
CA ALA A 587 -0.06 -46.74 0.28
C ALA A 587 -0.95 -46.66 -0.98
N PRO A 588 -1.42 -47.81 -1.51
CA PRO A 588 -2.21 -47.83 -2.74
C PRO A 588 -3.65 -47.33 -2.49
N VAL A 589 -4.13 -46.48 -3.40
CA VAL A 589 -5.50 -45.98 -3.48
C VAL A 589 -6.02 -46.21 -4.91
N GLY A 590 -6.67 -47.34 -5.13
CA GLY A 590 -7.01 -47.81 -6.48
C GLY A 590 -5.73 -48.17 -7.26
N ASP A 591 -5.57 -47.58 -8.44
CA ASP A 591 -4.40 -47.79 -9.32
C ASP A 591 -3.25 -46.79 -9.07
N SER A 592 -3.41 -45.84 -8.14
CA SER A 592 -2.44 -44.78 -7.82
C SER A 592 -1.93 -44.89 -6.38
N SER A 593 -0.78 -44.30 -6.07
CA SER A 593 -0.39 -44.06 -4.67
C SER A 593 -1.17 -42.89 -4.07
N PHE A 594 -1.24 -42.79 -2.74
CA PHE A 594 -1.89 -41.65 -2.10
C PHE A 594 -1.17 -40.33 -2.42
N ALA A 595 0.16 -40.33 -2.52
CA ALA A 595 0.95 -39.18 -2.96
C ALA A 595 0.54 -38.67 -4.36
N GLU A 596 0.34 -39.56 -5.33
CA GLU A 596 -0.15 -39.19 -6.68
C GLU A 596 -1.55 -38.57 -6.63
N VAL A 597 -2.41 -39.04 -5.73
CA VAL A 597 -3.74 -38.46 -5.50
C VAL A 597 -3.60 -37.04 -4.96
N LEU A 598 -2.76 -36.81 -3.95
CA LEU A 598 -2.51 -35.47 -3.41
C LEU A 598 -1.96 -34.51 -4.47
N HIS A 599 -1.02 -34.98 -5.31
CA HIS A 599 -0.45 -34.17 -6.39
C HIS A 599 -1.53 -33.74 -7.40
N ARG A 600 -2.39 -34.67 -7.83
CA ARG A 600 -3.49 -34.40 -8.76
C ARG A 600 -4.48 -33.38 -8.20
N LEU A 601 -4.76 -33.45 -6.90
CA LEU A 601 -5.66 -32.54 -6.20
C LEU A 601 -4.99 -31.23 -5.78
N ARG A 602 -3.67 -31.09 -6.00
CA ARG A 602 -2.85 -29.96 -5.55
C ARG A 602 -2.96 -29.73 -4.03
N VAL A 603 -3.04 -30.81 -3.27
CA VAL A 603 -3.07 -30.78 -1.80
C VAL A 603 -1.65 -30.90 -1.27
N SER A 604 -1.25 -29.97 -0.41
CA SER A 604 0.10 -29.96 0.18
C SER A 604 0.16 -30.88 1.42
N PRO A 605 1.01 -31.92 1.45
CA PRO A 605 1.16 -32.78 2.62
C PRO A 605 2.02 -32.14 3.73
N THR A 606 1.58 -32.32 4.97
CA THR A 606 2.37 -32.11 6.19
C THR A 606 2.68 -33.45 6.83
N LEU A 607 3.94 -33.87 6.74
CA LEU A 607 4.42 -35.13 7.30
C LEU A 607 4.42 -35.08 8.83
N MET A 608 3.64 -35.93 9.47
CA MET A 608 3.64 -36.06 10.93
C MET A 608 4.85 -36.88 11.39
N VAL A 609 5.92 -36.18 11.80
CA VAL A 609 7.18 -36.80 12.24
C VAL A 609 7.37 -36.52 13.73
N TYR A 610 6.71 -37.34 14.57
CA TYR A 610 6.77 -37.24 16.02
C TYR A 610 8.01 -37.92 16.60
N VAL A 611 9.19 -37.40 16.25
CA VAL A 611 10.48 -37.85 16.78
C VAL A 611 11.33 -36.65 17.18
N ALA A 612 11.82 -36.62 18.42
CA ALA A 612 12.64 -35.54 18.97
C ALA A 612 14.13 -35.59 18.55
N ASN A 613 14.58 -36.73 18.00
CA ASN A 613 15.91 -36.89 17.45
C ASN A 613 15.99 -36.31 16.02
N PRO A 614 16.82 -35.28 15.77
CA PRO A 614 16.89 -34.63 14.45
C PRO A 614 17.35 -35.58 13.34
N ASP A 615 18.32 -36.44 13.61
CA ASP A 615 18.85 -37.37 12.59
C ASP A 615 17.78 -38.38 12.16
N ARG A 616 16.99 -38.85 13.12
CA ARG A 616 15.87 -39.78 12.83
C ARG A 616 14.72 -39.08 12.10
N ALA A 617 14.42 -37.83 12.44
CA ALA A 617 13.39 -37.06 11.73
C ALA A 617 13.76 -36.85 10.25
N VAL A 618 15.03 -36.57 9.97
CA VAL A 618 15.55 -36.43 8.60
C VAL A 618 15.54 -37.76 7.86
N GLU A 619 15.98 -38.85 8.52
CA GLU A 619 15.95 -40.20 7.95
C GLU A 619 14.54 -40.64 7.50
N ILE A 620 13.49 -40.15 8.19
CA ILE A 620 12.09 -40.40 7.83
C ILE A 620 11.63 -39.50 6.67
N ALA A 621 11.93 -38.20 6.73
CA ALA A 621 11.36 -37.23 5.80
C ALA A 621 12.10 -37.15 4.46
N GLU A 622 13.44 -37.16 4.46
CA GLU A 622 14.27 -36.94 3.27
C GLU A 622 13.97 -37.94 2.13
N PRO A 623 13.80 -39.26 2.37
CA PRO A 623 13.46 -40.19 1.30
C PRO A 623 12.10 -39.87 0.66
N LEU A 624 11.10 -39.48 1.44
CA LEU A 624 9.76 -39.16 0.95
C LEU A 624 9.76 -37.90 0.09
N LEU A 625 10.52 -36.88 0.49
CA LEU A 625 10.72 -35.68 -0.31
C LEU A 625 11.42 -36.00 -1.65
N GLY A 626 12.36 -36.95 -1.64
CA GLY A 626 13.08 -37.39 -2.84
C GLY A 626 12.25 -38.26 -3.79
N HIS A 627 11.37 -39.11 -3.26
CA HIS A 627 10.49 -39.98 -4.08
C HIS A 627 9.38 -39.19 -4.79
N HIS A 628 8.93 -38.07 -4.21
CA HIS A 628 7.80 -37.27 -4.71
C HIS A 628 8.21 -35.80 -4.93
N PRO A 629 9.12 -35.50 -5.87
CA PRO A 629 9.62 -34.14 -6.11
C PRO A 629 8.54 -33.14 -6.58
N GLU A 630 7.41 -33.64 -7.07
CA GLU A 630 6.25 -32.88 -7.55
C GLU A 630 5.32 -32.36 -6.45
N LEU A 631 5.52 -32.79 -5.20
CA LEU A 631 4.75 -32.36 -4.02
C LEU A 631 5.56 -31.40 -3.16
N SER A 632 4.90 -30.37 -2.62
CA SER A 632 5.52 -29.47 -1.63
C SER A 632 5.19 -29.96 -0.22
N PHE A 633 6.22 -30.38 0.52
CA PHE A 633 6.09 -30.97 1.85
C PHE A 633 6.35 -29.97 2.96
N SER A 634 5.61 -30.08 4.06
CA SER A 634 6.04 -29.56 5.36
C SER A 634 6.22 -30.70 6.34
N VAL A 635 6.97 -30.49 7.42
CA VAL A 635 7.20 -31.51 8.46
C VAL A 635 6.68 -31.01 9.79
N ALA A 636 5.75 -31.76 10.39
CA ALA A 636 5.21 -31.48 11.70
C ALA A 636 6.07 -32.13 12.80
N LEU A 637 6.48 -31.34 13.80
CA LEU A 637 7.22 -31.76 14.99
C LEU A 637 6.41 -31.48 16.25
N SER A 638 6.42 -32.41 17.21
CA SER A 638 5.69 -32.23 18.48
C SER A 638 6.53 -31.53 19.56
N LEU A 639 5.88 -30.61 20.27
CA LEU A 639 6.32 -29.90 21.47
C LEU A 639 5.29 -30.09 22.61
N GLU A 640 4.53 -31.17 22.57
CA GLU A 640 3.46 -31.47 23.53
C GLU A 640 4.02 -32.01 24.85
N LYS A 641 3.39 -31.64 25.97
CA LYS A 641 3.87 -31.98 27.33
C LYS A 641 3.55 -33.42 27.72
N SER A 642 2.48 -33.97 27.15
CA SER A 642 1.98 -35.32 27.42
C SER A 642 2.83 -36.42 26.80
N LEU A 643 3.61 -36.10 25.75
CA LEU A 643 4.44 -37.07 25.03
C LEU A 643 5.80 -37.30 25.68
N GLY A 644 6.37 -38.48 25.44
CA GLY A 644 7.68 -38.87 25.96
C GLY A 644 8.84 -38.05 25.38
N ARG A 645 10.00 -38.13 26.03
CA ARG A 645 11.24 -37.43 25.61
C ARG A 645 11.72 -37.79 24.20
N GLU A 646 11.36 -38.98 23.70
CA GLU A 646 11.73 -39.43 22.35
C GLU A 646 10.79 -38.88 21.26
N GLU A 647 9.57 -38.50 21.61
CA GLU A 647 8.50 -38.12 20.66
C GLU A 647 8.26 -36.60 20.65
N SER A 648 8.53 -35.92 21.76
CA SER A 648 8.35 -34.49 21.92
C SER A 648 9.63 -33.75 22.31
N LEU A 649 9.83 -32.61 21.65
CA LEU A 649 10.92 -31.69 21.93
C LEU A 649 10.71 -30.88 23.23
N TRP A 650 9.56 -31.03 23.91
CA TRP A 650 9.21 -30.26 25.11
C TRP A 650 10.20 -30.47 26.26
N SER A 651 10.61 -31.72 26.51
CA SER A 651 11.46 -32.08 27.64
C SER A 651 12.91 -31.58 27.55
N TYR A 652 13.34 -31.11 26.38
CA TYR A 652 14.68 -30.56 26.17
C TYR A 652 14.76 -29.09 26.57
N THR A 653 15.95 -28.67 26.98
CA THR A 653 16.22 -27.25 27.23
C THR A 653 16.01 -26.43 25.97
N GLU A 654 15.69 -25.16 26.14
CA GLU A 654 15.44 -24.20 25.07
C GLU A 654 16.55 -24.16 24.00
N ALA A 655 17.81 -24.02 24.44
CA ALA A 655 18.96 -24.00 23.54
C ALA A 655 19.10 -25.32 22.76
N GLU A 656 18.79 -26.45 23.38
CA GLU A 656 18.85 -27.76 22.75
C GLU A 656 17.69 -27.97 21.77
N ARG A 657 16.49 -27.53 22.14
CA ARG A 657 15.30 -27.56 21.27
C ARG A 657 15.55 -26.76 19.99
N ARG A 658 16.04 -25.53 20.12
CA ARG A 658 16.38 -24.67 18.98
C ARG A 658 17.41 -25.32 18.05
N ARG A 659 18.52 -25.83 18.62
CA ARG A 659 19.56 -26.51 17.84
C ARG A 659 19.03 -27.72 17.06
N ARG A 660 18.09 -28.47 17.63
CA ARG A 660 17.46 -29.62 16.96
C ARG A 660 16.55 -29.19 15.81
N ILE A 661 15.72 -28.17 16.02
CA ILE A 661 14.84 -27.61 14.98
C ILE A 661 15.69 -27.07 13.81
N GLU A 662 16.70 -26.24 14.09
CA GLU A 662 17.59 -25.67 13.07
C GLU A 662 18.37 -26.74 12.29
N ARG A 663 18.77 -27.83 12.96
CA ARG A 663 19.42 -28.98 12.31
C ARG A 663 18.49 -29.69 11.33
N ILE A 664 17.23 -29.92 11.71
CA ILE A 664 16.23 -30.52 10.80
C ILE A 664 15.98 -29.60 9.59
N GLU A 665 15.79 -28.30 9.81
CA GLU A 665 15.54 -27.32 8.73
C GLU A 665 16.70 -27.26 7.73
N SER A 666 17.94 -27.23 8.24
CA SER A 666 19.13 -27.15 7.38
C SER A 666 19.38 -28.43 6.60
N GLN A 667 19.07 -29.60 7.17
CA GLN A 667 19.24 -30.90 6.50
C GLN A 667 18.11 -31.19 5.49
N LEU A 668 16.89 -30.72 5.75
CA LEU A 668 15.74 -30.88 4.85
C LEU A 668 15.58 -29.78 3.80
N ALA A 669 16.58 -28.93 3.59
CA ALA A 669 16.53 -27.79 2.66
C ALA A 669 16.53 -28.20 1.16
N ALA A 670 15.70 -29.18 0.79
CA ALA A 670 15.41 -29.59 -0.57
C ALA A 670 14.46 -28.60 -1.26
N ALA A 671 14.44 -28.61 -2.60
CA ALA A 671 13.65 -27.68 -3.41
C ALA A 671 12.13 -27.78 -3.19
N ASN A 672 11.64 -28.90 -2.65
CA ASN A 672 10.23 -29.17 -2.40
C ASN A 672 9.85 -29.12 -0.90
N PHE A 673 10.77 -28.71 -0.02
CA PHE A 673 10.49 -28.48 1.39
C PHE A 673 9.96 -27.06 1.63
N SER A 674 8.78 -26.96 2.24
CA SER A 674 8.04 -25.71 2.48
C SER A 674 8.19 -25.16 3.91
N GLY A 675 8.71 -25.97 4.84
CA GLY A 675 8.98 -25.55 6.22
C GLY A 675 8.54 -26.54 7.29
N LEU A 676 8.68 -26.13 8.54
CA LEU A 676 8.26 -26.91 9.71
C LEU A 676 6.93 -26.42 10.26
N THR A 677 6.15 -27.34 10.82
CA THR A 677 4.98 -27.03 11.61
C THR A 677 5.17 -27.55 13.03
N LEU A 678 4.98 -26.70 14.03
CA LEU A 678 5.21 -27.04 15.44
C LEU A 678 3.86 -27.29 16.11
N GLN A 679 3.74 -28.43 16.78
CA GLN A 679 2.52 -28.82 17.48
C GLN A 679 2.68 -28.66 19.00
N ILE A 680 1.77 -27.89 19.64
CA ILE A 680 1.80 -27.63 21.08
C ILE A 680 0.37 -27.76 21.62
N GLU A 681 0.21 -28.42 22.77
CA GLU A 681 -1.08 -28.64 23.44
C GLU A 681 -1.83 -27.32 23.70
N ASP A 682 -1.15 -26.30 24.24
CA ASP A 682 -1.77 -25.03 24.66
C ASP A 682 -1.01 -23.82 24.07
N ALA A 683 -0.83 -23.81 22.75
CA ALA A 683 0.04 -22.87 22.03
C ALA A 683 -0.19 -21.37 22.35
N TRP A 684 -1.43 -20.92 22.58
CA TRP A 684 -1.71 -19.51 22.89
C TRP A 684 -1.35 -19.13 24.34
N ARG A 685 -1.51 -20.07 25.27
CA ARG A 685 -1.21 -19.88 26.69
C ARG A 685 0.28 -20.07 26.98
N ASP A 686 0.90 -21.02 26.27
CA ASP A 686 2.33 -21.32 26.31
C ASP A 686 3.15 -20.49 25.29
N ALA A 687 2.53 -19.54 24.58
CA ALA A 687 3.21 -18.65 23.63
C ALA A 687 4.39 -17.87 24.26
N SER A 688 4.32 -17.56 25.56
CA SER A 688 5.43 -16.99 26.34
C SER A 688 6.60 -17.95 26.59
N GLY A 689 6.43 -19.24 26.36
CA GLY A 689 7.49 -20.26 26.31
C GLY A 689 8.06 -20.47 24.91
N LEU A 690 7.29 -20.18 23.85
CA LEU A 690 7.78 -20.13 22.47
C LEU A 690 8.58 -18.85 22.16
N ALA A 691 8.14 -17.72 22.71
CA ALA A 691 8.80 -16.42 22.58
C ALA A 691 10.25 -16.40 23.08
N ARG A 692 10.58 -17.25 24.06
CA ARG A 692 11.94 -17.36 24.59
C ARG A 692 12.88 -18.08 23.62
N LEU A 693 12.36 -18.86 22.67
CA LEU A 693 13.19 -19.53 21.65
C LEU A 693 13.87 -18.50 20.71
N ALA A 694 13.26 -17.31 20.60
CA ALA A 694 13.72 -16.18 19.80
C ALA A 694 14.73 -15.28 20.53
N ALA A 695 14.50 -15.04 21.82
CA ALA A 695 15.26 -14.10 22.63
C ALA A 695 16.35 -14.89 23.35
N GLY A 696 17.59 -14.77 22.87
CA GLY A 696 18.76 -15.31 23.57
C GLY A 696 19.03 -14.55 24.87
N GLU A 697 18.28 -14.84 25.92
CA GLU A 697 18.62 -14.56 27.31
C GLU A 697 18.74 -15.84 28.13
#